data_AF-A0A511MZL5-F1
#
_entry.id   AF-A0A511MZL5-F1
#
_cell.length_a   1.000
_cell.length_b   1.000
_cell.length_c   1.000
_cell.angle_alpha   90.00
_cell.angle_beta   90.00
_cell.angle_gamma   90.00
#
_symmetry.space_group_name_H-M   'P 1'
#
loop_
_entity.id
_entity.type
_entity.pdbx_description
1 polymer ?
#
loop_
_entity_poly.entity_id
_entity_poly.type
_entity_poly.pdbx_seq_one_letter_code
_entity_poly.pdbx_strand_id
1 'polypeptide(L)'
;MKRNTLLISLSLTLAACSSTPPTQPQATRIMALAVPAEAPFIRIELSGPQDLVQEATANSQGQATFNFPNLISGTYNITARAFNSRPQQGDPATGVVLYKTVIKNHVFDGAPLNIGLKRLTSTLSLDVSGIDPVARFLSAKIGNKQVALNVSGTTATGKLLGVETGVGRDVIVEGRNTPGGPVVQQGTGQVTLSEAASSTSIQMQPVAGNPPEIPVLTGASSVKKGEVYSLRIDTSDQHADLRTLRVDWGDGEIQDFNLSGRTDSRTLTHTFTAPGSRNVSVVVTNANNLARSANRNVNVVDTSTGTVVVGLSEELTEVTLRVTGVPESTTQLQATITDPNFAGLQKSAISKQEFLPSYQIDLLPLADGTWTATLGLPRDVTYNYSLNAGRIEGGSGSFNSEGDTQTVDWSFQQGPNIAPTVKSFKLSASGGNAPLNVNFTLQGDDVEGDALTCLLDTDGNGTNDFTIEHCETQKTQSFTYTGNGRFTPILKVVDSRGAVGKAARVVKTGRTPWVAGYYSGWNAGHSATDENPRPQDLDFGGLTHLMVASIWANFEEGTTHYTGINTSFFQGPGGADWARAGAAEAHKNGDKALLMLGGSGFRDGLVIAMQPQYRKQFVQDLLQVMEDLNFDGIDLDWEPIHVGFEPLLGIEVDDRVFITQLAEDLRAAKPDIILTLPVGWLNVNNDQADPWVAEVAPLLDQINIMSYDMAGPWGWSTWHSSALFGEGGDHPTSVSSTSQRYLAAGVPANKFGVGIGFYGNCYRRSYAPLEPIRGIMGTGDNEMSYRRIKSLYSVHDVNVRMWDDIAKVPYLSSRPLGTGVHLNAGHTGQGMQDCDFVSYEDPQSILTKGQYVKDQGLGGAIIWTVNQGYFRNPVDGDHNPLLTATREGFLQ
;
A
#
# COMPACT_ATOMS: atom_id res chain seq x y z
N MET A 1 83.92 -25.62 1.65
CA MET A 1 84.48 -26.23 0.42
C MET A 1 84.00 -25.45 -0.79
N LYS A 2 84.93 -25.13 -1.71
CA LYS A 2 84.81 -24.65 -3.11
C LYS A 2 84.15 -23.28 -3.34
N ARG A 3 84.85 -22.18 -3.67
CA ARG A 3 85.72 -21.75 -4.81
C ARG A 3 85.00 -21.33 -6.10
N ASN A 4 85.45 -20.16 -6.59
CA ASN A 4 85.55 -19.63 -7.96
C ASN A 4 84.45 -18.63 -8.40
N THR A 5 84.73 -17.32 -8.57
CA THR A 5 85.64 -16.57 -9.48
C THR A 5 85.08 -16.44 -10.90
N LEU A 6 84.72 -15.21 -11.35
CA LEU A 6 85.25 -14.61 -12.59
C LEU A 6 84.91 -13.11 -12.75
N LEU A 7 85.93 -12.36 -13.18
CA LEU A 7 86.02 -10.94 -13.55
C LEU A 7 85.58 -10.66 -15.01
N ILE A 8 85.69 -9.37 -15.41
CA ILE A 8 86.03 -8.77 -16.74
C ILE A 8 84.85 -7.96 -17.32
N SER A 9 84.90 -6.71 -17.81
CA SER A 9 85.91 -5.65 -18.06
C SER A 9 85.17 -4.34 -18.48
N LEU A 10 85.57 -3.14 -18.04
CA LEU A 10 86.32 -2.08 -18.79
C LEU A 10 85.67 -1.64 -20.14
N SER A 11 85.33 -0.35 -20.41
CA SER A 11 86.31 0.71 -20.78
C SER A 11 85.66 2.08 -21.14
N LEU A 12 86.26 3.19 -20.66
CA LEU A 12 86.68 4.46 -21.35
C LEU A 12 85.64 5.33 -22.14
N THR A 13 85.64 6.68 -22.22
CA THR A 13 86.57 7.79 -21.86
C THR A 13 85.90 9.18 -21.98
N LEU A 14 86.53 10.18 -21.34
CA LEU A 14 86.32 11.64 -21.31
C LEU A 14 86.32 12.37 -22.67
N ALA A 15 85.62 13.52 -22.72
CA ALA A 15 86.07 14.87 -23.15
C ALA A 15 84.83 15.72 -23.53
N ALA A 16 84.71 17.03 -23.35
CA ALA A 16 85.41 18.10 -22.64
C ALA A 16 84.48 19.34 -22.72
N CYS A 17 84.67 20.30 -21.83
CA CYS A 17 83.94 21.56 -21.73
C CYS A 17 83.74 22.32 -23.05
N SER A 18 82.53 22.88 -23.24
CA SER A 18 82.36 24.16 -23.92
C SER A 18 81.36 25.01 -23.13
N SER A 19 81.89 26.05 -22.49
CA SER A 19 81.15 27.12 -21.82
C SER A 19 80.41 27.97 -22.85
N THR A 20 79.09 27.95 -22.83
CA THR A 20 78.25 29.08 -23.27
C THR A 20 77.91 29.94 -22.03
N PRO A 21 77.87 31.28 -22.13
CA PRO A 21 77.45 32.17 -21.04
C PRO A 21 75.98 31.91 -20.67
N PRO A 22 75.52 32.35 -19.48
CA PRO A 22 74.25 31.91 -18.93
C PRO A 22 73.13 32.30 -19.90
N THR A 23 72.41 31.28 -20.39
CA THR A 23 71.05 31.48 -20.89
C THR A 23 70.33 32.36 -19.89
N GLN A 24 69.76 33.47 -20.37
CA GLN A 24 68.99 34.41 -19.56
C GLN A 24 68.16 33.65 -18.51
N PRO A 25 68.08 34.14 -17.26
CA PRO A 25 67.28 33.49 -16.23
C PRO A 25 65.90 33.20 -16.82
N GLN A 26 65.60 31.92 -17.04
CA GLN A 26 64.32 31.52 -17.61
C GLN A 26 63.27 31.96 -16.61
N ALA A 27 62.37 32.86 -17.03
CA ALA A 27 61.35 33.35 -16.13
C ALA A 27 60.58 32.15 -15.56
N THR A 28 60.54 32.03 -14.24
CA THR A 28 59.74 31.00 -13.58
C THR A 28 58.28 31.22 -13.95
N ARG A 29 57.69 30.21 -14.58
CA ARG A 29 56.33 30.28 -15.13
C ARG A 29 55.35 29.64 -14.16
N ILE A 30 54.45 30.43 -13.59
CA ILE A 30 53.32 29.92 -12.81
C ILE A 30 52.07 29.94 -13.70
N MET A 31 51.38 28.81 -13.83
CA MET A 31 50.19 28.66 -14.66
C MET A 31 48.98 28.29 -13.80
N ALA A 32 47.97 29.13 -13.77
CA ALA A 32 46.65 28.74 -13.28
C ALA A 32 45.95 27.94 -14.38
N LEU A 33 45.61 26.69 -14.06
CA LEU A 33 44.92 25.76 -14.95
C LEU A 33 43.43 25.72 -14.65
N ALA A 34 42.65 25.39 -15.68
CA ALA A 34 41.20 25.20 -15.59
C ALA A 34 40.46 26.39 -14.95
N VAL A 35 40.94 27.61 -15.24
CA VAL A 35 40.34 28.85 -14.78
C VAL A 35 38.92 28.97 -15.34
N PRO A 36 37.90 29.11 -14.47
CA PRO A 36 36.51 29.24 -14.91
C PRO A 36 36.25 30.56 -15.63
N ALA A 37 35.43 30.51 -16.69
CA ALA A 37 35.11 31.69 -17.51
C ALA A 37 34.42 32.81 -16.70
N GLU A 38 33.72 32.45 -15.63
CA GLU A 38 33.06 33.35 -14.68
C GLU A 38 34.02 34.14 -13.79
N ALA A 39 35.30 33.73 -13.74
CA ALA A 39 36.34 34.36 -12.93
C ALA A 39 37.65 34.52 -13.73
N PRO A 40 37.62 35.22 -14.88
CA PRO A 40 38.71 35.18 -15.84
C PRO A 40 39.89 36.07 -15.43
N PHE A 41 39.78 36.86 -14.37
CA PHE A 41 40.85 37.71 -13.85
C PHE A 41 41.51 37.03 -12.66
N ILE A 42 42.80 36.75 -12.72
CA ILE A 42 43.53 36.04 -11.68
C ILE A 42 44.62 36.94 -11.12
N ARG A 43 44.66 37.10 -9.80
CA ARG A 43 45.78 37.69 -9.06
C ARG A 43 46.54 36.57 -8.36
N ILE A 44 47.85 36.52 -8.55
CA ILE A 44 48.76 35.67 -7.79
C ILE A 44 49.61 36.55 -6.88
N GLU A 45 49.65 36.20 -5.61
CA GLU A 45 50.50 36.77 -4.57
C GLU A 45 51.48 35.69 -4.10
N LEU A 46 52.77 35.95 -4.22
CA LEU A 46 53.85 35.13 -3.67
C LEU A 46 54.32 35.79 -2.38
N SER A 47 54.37 35.05 -1.28
CA SER A 47 54.95 35.49 -0.02
C SER A 47 56.02 34.54 0.49
N GLY A 48 57.24 35.03 0.75
CA GLY A 48 58.38 34.17 1.13
C GLY A 48 59.74 34.86 0.96
N PRO A 49 60.73 34.23 0.29
CA PRO A 49 62.03 34.85 0.02
C PRO A 49 61.96 36.19 -0.72
N GLN A 50 60.89 36.40 -1.50
CA GLN A 50 60.64 37.63 -2.24
C GLN A 50 59.13 37.84 -2.45
N ASP A 51 58.53 38.83 -1.78
CA ASP A 51 57.10 39.07 -1.94
C ASP A 51 56.79 39.72 -3.30
N LEU A 52 55.90 39.10 -4.09
CA LEU A 52 55.56 39.53 -5.45
C LEU A 52 54.05 39.39 -5.71
N VAL A 53 53.50 40.28 -6.53
CA VAL A 53 52.09 40.23 -6.95
C VAL A 53 52.02 40.43 -8.46
N GLN A 54 51.29 39.56 -9.15
CA GLN A 54 51.02 39.71 -10.58
C GLN A 54 49.56 39.38 -10.88
N GLU A 55 49.01 40.03 -11.91
CA GLU A 55 47.67 39.78 -12.41
C GLU A 55 47.73 39.32 -13.86
N ALA A 56 46.86 38.39 -14.23
CA ALA A 56 46.69 37.89 -15.59
C ALA A 56 45.22 37.63 -15.89
N THR A 57 44.87 37.60 -17.16
CA THR A 57 43.55 37.17 -17.63
C THR A 57 43.67 35.77 -18.24
N ALA A 58 42.74 34.89 -17.91
CA ALA A 58 42.67 33.55 -18.52
C ALA A 58 42.40 33.65 -20.02
N ASN A 59 43.07 32.80 -20.80
CA ASN A 59 42.79 32.65 -22.23
C ASN A 59 41.51 31.81 -22.47
N SER A 60 41.15 31.65 -23.74
CA SER A 60 39.99 30.83 -24.15
C SER A 60 40.08 29.34 -23.79
N GLN A 61 41.27 28.86 -23.37
CA GLN A 61 41.48 27.50 -22.89
C GLN A 61 41.39 27.39 -21.35
N GLY A 62 41.03 28.48 -20.65
CA GLY A 62 40.97 28.52 -19.19
C GLY A 62 42.34 28.46 -18.54
N GLN A 63 43.36 29.07 -19.16
CA GLN A 63 44.72 29.12 -18.62
C GLN A 63 45.17 30.56 -18.43
N ALA A 64 45.73 30.89 -17.26
CA ALA A 64 46.40 32.16 -17.01
C ALA A 64 47.87 31.92 -16.67
N THR A 65 48.77 32.63 -17.37
CA THR A 65 50.21 32.48 -17.23
C THR A 65 50.81 33.71 -16.55
N PHE A 66 51.66 33.46 -15.56
CA PHE A 66 52.39 34.44 -14.77
C PHE A 66 53.89 34.18 -14.96
N ASN A 67 54.62 35.22 -15.37
CA ASN A 67 56.05 35.11 -15.66
C ASN A 67 56.81 35.97 -14.66
N PHE A 68 57.63 35.32 -13.83
CA PHE A 68 58.45 35.99 -12.82
C PHE A 68 59.93 35.91 -13.22
N PRO A 69 60.47 36.92 -13.92
CA PRO A 69 61.88 36.97 -14.24
C PRO A 69 62.70 37.19 -12.97
N ASN A 70 63.69 36.33 -12.72
CA ASN A 70 64.58 36.35 -11.54
C ASN A 70 63.89 36.01 -10.20
N LEU A 71 62.89 35.12 -10.21
CA LEU A 71 62.30 34.63 -8.96
C LEU A 71 63.33 33.81 -8.17
N ILE A 72 63.61 34.20 -6.92
CA ILE A 72 64.59 33.53 -6.07
C ILE A 72 64.08 32.11 -5.74
N SER A 73 64.93 31.09 -5.88
CA SER A 73 64.53 29.73 -5.46
C SER A 73 64.27 29.69 -3.95
N GLY A 74 63.14 29.13 -3.54
CA GLY A 74 62.75 29.13 -2.14
C GLY A 74 61.29 28.75 -1.94
N THR A 75 60.91 28.59 -0.68
CA THR A 75 59.53 28.19 -0.33
C THR A 75 58.64 29.43 -0.25
N TYR A 76 57.63 29.48 -1.12
CA TYR A 76 56.64 30.55 -1.18
C TYR A 76 55.27 30.06 -0.71
N ASN A 77 54.55 30.93 0.00
CA ASN A 77 53.10 30.87 0.10
C ASN A 77 52.52 31.58 -1.12
N ILE A 78 51.91 30.81 -2.01
CA ILE A 78 51.32 31.26 -3.27
C ILE A 78 49.82 31.34 -3.07
N THR A 79 49.27 32.55 -3.09
CA THR A 79 47.83 32.79 -3.04
C THR A 79 47.34 33.23 -4.40
N ALA A 80 46.51 32.40 -5.04
CA ALA A 80 45.83 32.73 -6.28
C ALA A 80 44.35 33.03 -6.02
N ARG A 81 43.86 34.17 -6.50
CA ARG A 81 42.46 34.60 -6.43
C ARG A 81 41.93 34.83 -7.84
N ALA A 82 40.77 34.27 -8.14
CA ALA A 82 40.07 34.51 -9.39
C ALA A 82 38.81 35.35 -9.15
N PHE A 83 38.70 36.44 -9.90
CA PHE A 83 37.67 37.46 -9.78
C PHE A 83 36.74 37.45 -10.99
N ASN A 84 35.46 37.72 -10.74
CA ASN A 84 34.47 37.88 -11.81
C ASN A 84 34.63 39.16 -12.63
N SER A 85 35.18 40.22 -12.04
CA SER A 85 35.49 41.49 -12.69
C SER A 85 36.91 41.93 -12.35
N ARG A 86 37.53 42.73 -13.23
CA ARG A 86 38.90 43.21 -13.05
C ARG A 86 38.96 44.14 -11.82
N PRO A 87 39.79 43.85 -10.81
CA PRO A 87 40.00 44.77 -9.69
C PRO A 87 40.59 46.09 -10.18
N GLN A 88 40.18 47.22 -9.60
CA GLN A 88 40.85 48.49 -9.85
C GLN A 88 42.24 48.50 -9.18
N GLN A 89 43.22 49.09 -9.86
CA GLN A 89 44.61 49.08 -9.42
C GLN A 89 44.75 49.82 -8.08
N GLY A 90 45.18 49.10 -7.04
CA GLY A 90 45.33 49.64 -5.68
C GLY A 90 44.16 49.39 -4.72
N ASP A 91 43.03 48.84 -5.19
CA ASP A 91 41.88 48.49 -4.33
C ASP A 91 41.38 47.05 -4.62
N PRO A 92 41.75 46.07 -3.77
CA PRO A 92 41.31 44.67 -3.90
C PRO A 92 39.79 44.46 -3.76
N ALA A 93 39.01 45.46 -3.35
CA ALA A 93 37.62 45.29 -2.94
C ALA A 93 36.58 45.34 -4.09
N THR A 94 36.99 45.59 -5.34
CA THR A 94 36.06 45.89 -6.44
C THR A 94 35.62 44.69 -7.29
N GLY A 95 36.15 43.48 -7.03
CA GLY A 95 35.75 42.22 -7.67
C GLY A 95 35.41 41.12 -6.66
N VAL A 96 34.49 40.22 -7.01
CA VAL A 96 34.08 39.08 -6.16
C VAL A 96 35.02 37.91 -6.39
N VAL A 97 35.66 37.43 -5.33
CA VAL A 97 36.55 36.27 -5.37
C VAL A 97 35.70 35.00 -5.43
N LEU A 98 35.62 34.39 -6.61
CA LEU A 98 34.85 33.17 -6.84
C LEU A 98 35.68 31.91 -6.59
N TYR A 99 36.98 31.99 -6.85
CA TYR A 99 37.89 30.88 -6.62
C TYR A 99 39.15 31.37 -5.93
N LYS A 100 39.67 30.53 -5.04
CA LYS A 100 40.91 30.81 -4.31
C LYS A 100 41.72 29.53 -4.17
N THR A 101 43.03 29.69 -4.17
CA THR A 101 43.95 28.64 -3.77
C THR A 101 45.11 29.26 -3.02
N VAL A 102 45.50 28.60 -1.93
CA VAL A 102 46.69 28.94 -1.14
C VAL A 102 47.51 27.67 -1.09
N ILE A 103 48.69 27.70 -1.70
CA ILE A 103 49.65 26.59 -1.62
C ILE A 103 50.96 27.09 -1.06
N LYS A 104 51.62 26.26 -0.27
CA LYS A 104 53.01 26.47 0.09
C LYS A 104 53.83 25.55 -0.78
N ASN A 105 54.69 26.10 -1.62
CA ASN A 105 55.48 25.30 -2.56
C ASN A 105 56.91 25.80 -2.64
N HIS A 106 57.86 24.89 -2.79
CA HIS A 106 59.23 25.22 -3.09
C HIS A 106 59.37 25.51 -4.59
N VAL A 107 59.64 26.77 -4.92
CA VAL A 107 59.76 27.23 -6.30
C VAL A 107 61.24 27.20 -6.67
N PHE A 108 61.57 26.51 -7.77
CA PHE A 108 62.91 26.48 -8.33
C PHE A 108 63.02 27.48 -9.49
N ASP A 109 64.19 28.10 -9.64
CA ASP A 109 64.48 29.04 -10.72
C ASP A 109 64.30 28.35 -12.09
N GLY A 110 63.49 28.95 -12.96
CA GLY A 110 63.14 28.42 -14.29
C GLY A 110 62.15 27.24 -14.34
N ALA A 111 61.77 26.63 -13.22
CA ALA A 111 60.85 25.48 -13.22
C ALA A 111 59.38 25.91 -13.32
N PRO A 112 58.57 25.36 -14.25
CA PRO A 112 57.16 25.70 -14.35
C PRO A 112 56.37 25.12 -13.16
N LEU A 113 55.38 25.87 -12.69
CA LEU A 113 54.45 25.45 -11.64
C LEU A 113 53.01 25.61 -12.12
N ASN A 114 52.23 24.55 -12.06
CA ASN A 114 50.80 24.59 -12.32
C ASN A 114 50.02 24.69 -11.01
N ILE A 115 48.99 25.52 -10.99
CA ILE A 115 48.09 25.68 -9.85
C ILE A 115 46.64 25.49 -10.30
N GLY A 116 45.89 24.67 -9.56
CA GLY A 116 44.44 24.54 -9.71
C GLY A 116 43.73 25.55 -8.82
N LEU A 117 42.59 26.07 -9.27
CA LEU A 117 41.73 26.97 -8.48
C LEU A 117 40.59 26.17 -7.84
N LYS A 118 40.25 26.48 -6.58
CA LYS A 118 39.14 25.84 -5.84
C LYS A 118 37.99 26.84 -5.65
N ARG A 119 36.74 26.38 -5.81
CA ARG A 119 35.54 27.20 -5.56
C ARG A 119 35.56 27.67 -4.12
N LEU A 120 35.50 28.99 -3.92
CA LEU A 120 35.57 29.58 -2.59
C LEU A 120 34.18 29.53 -1.94
N THR A 121 34.16 29.22 -0.65
CA THR A 121 32.96 29.36 0.18
C THR A 121 33.20 30.40 1.26
N SER A 122 32.16 31.16 1.61
CA SER A 122 32.18 32.17 2.66
C SER A 122 31.12 31.90 3.72
N THR A 123 31.16 32.71 4.78
CA THR A 123 30.15 32.73 5.83
C THR A 123 29.18 33.88 5.58
N LEU A 124 27.89 33.56 5.55
CA LEU A 124 26.82 34.55 5.47
C LEU A 124 26.20 34.72 6.86
N SER A 125 26.23 35.95 7.39
CA SER A 125 25.44 36.33 8.56
C SER A 125 24.10 36.93 8.12
N LEU A 126 23.02 36.55 8.80
CA LEU A 126 21.66 36.98 8.49
C LEU A 126 21.09 37.79 9.64
N ASP A 127 20.54 38.95 9.31
CA ASP A 127 19.73 39.77 10.20
C ASP A 127 18.30 39.86 9.66
N VAL A 128 17.35 39.26 10.36
CA VAL A 128 15.95 39.16 9.92
C VAL A 128 15.08 40.02 10.80
N SER A 129 14.16 40.80 10.22
CA SER A 129 13.20 41.63 10.95
C SER A 129 11.81 41.57 10.36
N GLY A 130 10.81 42.09 11.09
CA GLY A 130 9.39 42.01 10.69
C GLY A 130 8.74 40.67 11.02
N ILE A 131 9.29 39.93 11.99
CA ILE A 131 8.77 38.61 12.39
C ILE A 131 7.49 38.80 13.20
N ASP A 132 6.41 38.18 12.73
CA ASP A 132 5.13 38.07 13.41
C ASP A 132 5.25 37.04 14.55
N PRO A 133 4.69 37.31 15.74
CA PRO A 133 4.68 36.37 16.87
C PRO A 133 4.17 34.95 16.55
N VAL A 134 3.38 34.80 15.50
CA VAL A 134 2.83 33.53 15.04
C VAL A 134 3.89 32.66 14.34
N ALA A 135 4.91 33.25 13.71
CA ALA A 135 6.01 32.55 13.06
C ALA A 135 7.09 32.09 14.05
N ARG A 136 6.86 30.98 14.74
CA ARG A 136 7.75 30.46 15.83
C ARG A 136 9.00 29.73 15.34
N PHE A 137 8.98 29.20 14.11
CA PHE A 137 10.09 28.43 13.54
C PHE A 137 10.57 29.08 12.26
N LEU A 138 11.78 29.65 12.29
CA LEU A 138 12.39 30.30 11.14
C LEU A 138 13.56 29.48 10.60
N SER A 139 13.60 29.34 9.28
CA SER A 139 14.76 28.77 8.59
C SER A 139 15.13 29.59 7.36
N ALA A 140 16.43 29.76 7.15
CA ALA A 140 16.99 30.41 5.98
C ALA A 140 17.63 29.39 5.04
N LYS A 141 17.44 29.57 3.73
CA LYS A 141 17.96 28.70 2.66
C LYS A 141 18.71 29.53 1.62
N ILE A 142 19.86 29.04 1.18
CA ILE A 142 20.65 29.57 0.05
C ILE A 142 21.37 28.40 -0.63
N GLY A 143 21.13 28.20 -1.92
CA GLY A 143 21.60 26.99 -2.61
C GLY A 143 21.20 25.71 -1.85
N ASN A 144 22.16 24.81 -1.63
CA ASN A 144 21.96 23.58 -0.85
C ASN A 144 22.14 23.75 0.68
N LYS A 145 22.33 24.97 1.18
CA LYS A 145 22.54 25.24 2.61
C LYS A 145 21.24 25.70 3.24
N GLN A 146 20.96 25.19 4.43
CA GLN A 146 19.84 25.61 5.26
C GLN A 146 20.30 25.73 6.72
N VAL A 147 19.77 26.72 7.43
CA VAL A 147 20.00 26.88 8.87
C VAL A 147 18.72 27.33 9.57
N ALA A 148 18.52 26.89 10.81
CA ALA A 148 17.51 27.46 11.70
C ALA A 148 18.00 28.81 12.25
N LEU A 149 17.10 29.79 12.37
CA LEU A 149 17.46 31.11 12.90
C LEU A 149 17.15 31.22 14.38
N ASN A 150 17.99 31.96 15.11
CA ASN A 150 17.79 32.28 16.51
C ASN A 150 16.86 33.50 16.61
N VAL A 151 15.63 33.28 17.06
CA VAL A 151 14.57 34.30 17.14
C VAL A 151 14.65 35.04 18.47
N SER A 152 14.59 36.38 18.41
CA SER A 152 14.54 37.28 19.56
C SER A 152 13.51 38.39 19.31
N GLY A 153 12.31 38.23 19.84
CA GLY A 153 11.20 39.15 19.62
C GLY A 153 10.76 39.18 18.15
N THR A 154 10.75 40.37 17.54
CA THR A 154 10.39 40.58 16.13
C THR A 154 11.59 40.50 15.17
N THR A 155 12.73 40.03 15.67
CA THR A 155 13.99 39.89 14.91
C THR A 155 14.58 38.50 15.07
N ALA A 156 15.40 38.06 14.12
CA ALA A 156 16.14 36.80 14.23
C ALA A 156 17.53 36.95 13.59
N THR A 157 18.49 36.17 14.09
CA THR A 157 19.85 36.13 13.53
C THR A 157 20.27 34.71 13.23
N GLY A 158 21.17 34.53 12.26
CA GLY A 158 21.74 33.23 11.93
C GLY A 158 23.02 33.33 11.12
N LYS A 159 23.76 32.22 11.05
CA LYS A 159 24.96 32.11 10.22
C LYS A 159 24.90 30.87 9.36
N LEU A 160 25.08 31.05 8.06
CA LEU A 160 25.25 29.96 7.10
C LEU A 160 26.74 29.83 6.78
N LEU A 161 27.30 28.68 7.11
CA LEU A 161 28.71 28.36 6.86
C LEU A 161 28.87 27.63 5.53
N GLY A 162 29.96 27.93 4.83
CA GLY A 162 30.32 27.21 3.60
C GLY A 162 29.38 27.49 2.43
N VAL A 163 28.86 28.72 2.32
CA VAL A 163 28.05 29.15 1.17
C VAL A 163 28.99 29.54 0.04
N GLU A 164 28.78 29.02 -1.17
CA GLU A 164 29.62 29.39 -2.31
C GLU A 164 29.62 30.90 -2.57
N THR A 165 30.79 31.46 -2.85
CA THR A 165 30.92 32.86 -3.25
C THR A 165 30.24 33.10 -4.61
N GLY A 166 29.80 34.32 -4.85
CA GLY A 166 28.98 34.65 -6.01
C GLY A 166 28.26 35.99 -5.87
N VAL A 167 27.77 36.50 -6.99
CA VAL A 167 26.98 37.73 -7.06
C VAL A 167 25.50 37.39 -7.06
N GLY A 168 24.69 38.15 -6.30
CA GLY A 168 23.23 38.10 -6.42
C GLY A 168 22.60 36.73 -6.09
N ARG A 169 23.18 36.01 -5.10
CA ARG A 169 22.66 34.72 -4.63
C ARG A 169 21.37 34.93 -3.86
N ASP A 170 20.32 34.17 -4.20
CA ASP A 170 19.02 34.28 -3.53
C ASP A 170 19.02 33.59 -2.16
N VAL A 171 18.53 34.31 -1.17
CA VAL A 171 18.29 33.84 0.19
C VAL A 171 16.80 33.86 0.46
N ILE A 172 16.25 32.74 0.90
CA ILE A 172 14.83 32.61 1.26
C ILE A 172 14.74 32.32 2.75
N VAL A 173 13.97 33.12 3.49
CA VAL A 173 13.66 32.89 4.90
C VAL A 173 12.18 32.54 5.02
N GLU A 174 11.89 31.40 5.62
CA GLU A 174 10.53 30.91 5.85
C GLU A 174 10.22 30.90 7.35
N GLY A 175 9.10 31.50 7.74
CA GLY A 175 8.53 31.44 9.08
C GLY A 175 7.31 30.52 9.12
N ARG A 176 7.26 29.60 10.10
CA ARG A 176 6.20 28.60 10.26
C ARG A 176 5.70 28.57 11.71
N ASN A 177 4.43 28.19 11.90
CA ASN A 177 3.83 28.06 13.23
C ASN A 177 4.33 26.82 13.98
N THR A 178 4.51 25.73 13.25
CA THR A 178 4.98 24.44 13.74
C THR A 178 6.07 23.90 12.81
N PRO A 179 6.99 23.03 13.30
CA PRO A 179 7.98 22.38 12.44
C PRO A 179 7.27 21.60 11.33
N GLY A 180 7.61 21.87 10.06
CA GLY A 180 6.99 21.23 8.90
C GLY A 180 5.60 21.74 8.50
N GLY A 181 4.94 22.57 9.31
CA GLY A 181 3.63 23.18 9.00
C GLY A 181 3.71 24.26 7.91
N PRO A 182 2.59 24.80 7.39
CA PRO A 182 2.59 25.77 6.29
C PRO A 182 3.39 27.04 6.60
N VAL A 183 3.89 27.69 5.54
CA VAL A 183 4.61 28.97 5.66
C VAL A 183 3.61 30.08 5.96
N VAL A 184 3.83 30.82 7.04
CA VAL A 184 2.97 31.93 7.48
C VAL A 184 3.60 33.31 7.29
N GLN A 185 4.92 33.34 7.16
CA GLN A 185 5.66 34.52 6.71
C GLN A 185 6.82 34.10 5.82
N GLN A 186 7.18 34.92 4.85
CA GLN A 186 8.37 34.71 4.04
C GLN A 186 9.08 36.03 3.76
N GLY A 187 10.40 35.97 3.69
CA GLY A 187 11.25 37.05 3.20
C GLY A 187 12.22 36.50 2.18
N THR A 188 12.50 37.27 1.13
CA THR A 188 13.53 36.97 0.15
C THR A 188 14.54 38.11 0.11
N GLY A 189 15.78 37.79 -0.21
CA GLY A 189 16.84 38.77 -0.37
C GLY A 189 17.95 38.24 -1.26
N GLN A 190 18.80 39.13 -1.74
CA GLN A 190 19.98 38.76 -2.51
C GLN A 190 21.25 39.15 -1.78
N VAL A 191 22.30 38.37 -1.94
CA VAL A 191 23.60 38.65 -1.34
C VAL A 191 24.74 38.39 -2.33
N THR A 192 25.74 39.24 -2.25
CA THR A 192 27.04 39.02 -2.89
C THR A 192 28.02 38.52 -1.84
N LEU A 193 28.59 37.35 -2.09
CA LEU A 193 29.54 36.67 -1.21
C LEU A 193 30.90 36.62 -1.89
N SER A 194 31.93 37.09 -1.19
CA SER A 194 33.34 37.04 -1.61
C SER A 194 34.17 36.38 -0.49
N GLU A 195 35.48 36.58 -0.48
CA GLU A 195 36.39 36.01 0.53
C GLU A 195 36.10 36.48 1.97
N ALA A 196 35.65 37.73 2.14
CA ALA A 196 35.20 38.23 3.43
C ALA A 196 33.82 37.67 3.79
N ALA A 197 33.55 37.55 5.09
CA ALA A 197 32.20 37.28 5.56
C ALA A 197 31.27 38.44 5.16
N SER A 198 30.10 38.11 4.60
CA SER A 198 29.07 39.09 4.28
C SER A 198 27.92 39.01 5.28
N SER A 199 27.20 40.11 5.45
CA SER A 199 25.89 40.13 6.09
C SER A 199 24.82 40.57 5.10
N THR A 200 23.58 40.11 5.30
CA THR A 200 22.42 40.65 4.60
C THR A 200 21.23 40.74 5.55
N SER A 201 20.39 41.76 5.32
CA SER A 201 19.18 41.99 6.10
C SER A 201 17.94 41.61 5.30
N ILE A 202 17.06 40.80 5.89
CA ILE A 202 15.85 40.29 5.23
C ILE A 202 14.61 40.74 6.00
N GLN A 203 13.71 41.44 5.31
CA GLN A 203 12.40 41.81 5.86
C GLN A 203 11.40 40.69 5.60
N MET A 204 10.79 40.16 6.67
CA MET A 204 9.71 39.18 6.57
C MET A 204 8.39 39.88 6.24
N GLN A 205 7.59 39.26 5.39
CA GLN A 205 6.23 39.69 5.07
C GLN A 205 5.23 38.58 5.45
N PRO A 206 4.04 38.92 5.98
CA PRO A 206 2.93 37.98 6.11
C PRO A 206 2.54 37.40 4.75
N VAL A 207 2.21 36.12 4.71
CA VAL A 207 1.81 35.45 3.46
C VAL A 207 0.37 34.95 3.59
N ALA A 208 -0.49 35.35 2.65
CA ALA A 208 -1.83 34.82 2.48
C ALA A 208 -1.82 33.92 1.24
N GLY A 209 -1.97 32.60 1.43
CA GLY A 209 -1.88 31.60 0.37
C GLY A 209 -0.64 30.70 0.48
N ASN A 210 -0.54 29.75 -0.44
CA ASN A 210 0.58 28.80 -0.47
C ASN A 210 1.68 29.32 -1.41
N PRO A 211 2.97 29.13 -1.07
CA PRO A 211 4.05 29.28 -2.05
C PRO A 211 3.92 28.22 -3.15
N PRO A 212 4.62 28.38 -4.29
CA PRO A 212 4.69 27.36 -5.32
C PRO A 212 5.12 26.00 -4.74
N GLU A 213 4.86 24.92 -5.48
CA GLU A 213 5.44 23.62 -5.15
C GLU A 213 6.96 23.63 -5.39
N ILE A 214 7.69 22.72 -4.74
CA ILE A 214 9.14 22.60 -4.92
C ILE A 214 9.41 22.16 -6.37
N PRO A 215 10.21 22.90 -7.16
CA PRO A 215 10.54 22.50 -8.53
C PRO A 215 11.16 21.10 -8.59
N VAL A 216 10.74 20.28 -9.55
CA VAL A 216 11.34 18.97 -9.82
C VAL A 216 12.43 19.15 -10.88
N LEU A 217 13.66 18.75 -10.54
CA LEU A 217 14.85 18.91 -11.37
C LEU A 217 15.36 17.56 -11.89
N THR A 218 15.37 17.37 -13.21
CA THR A 218 15.80 16.11 -13.85
C THR A 218 16.92 16.35 -14.88
N GLY A 219 18.03 15.64 -14.78
CA GLY A 219 19.16 15.69 -15.74
C GLY A 219 20.23 14.64 -15.43
N ALA A 220 21.46 14.77 -15.94
CA ALA A 220 22.59 13.90 -15.56
C ALA A 220 23.31 14.38 -14.27
N SER A 221 23.88 13.49 -13.45
CA SER A 221 24.67 13.89 -12.26
C SER A 221 26.09 14.38 -12.62
N SER A 222 26.55 14.11 -13.84
CA SER A 222 27.83 14.55 -14.36
C SER A 222 27.74 14.93 -15.83
N VAL A 223 28.64 15.80 -16.29
CA VAL A 223 28.79 16.18 -17.69
C VAL A 223 30.26 16.42 -17.99
N LYS A 224 30.70 16.13 -19.22
CA LYS A 224 32.07 16.45 -19.62
C LYS A 224 32.21 17.97 -19.77
N LYS A 225 33.35 18.51 -19.35
CA LYS A 225 33.71 19.92 -19.60
C LYS A 225 33.58 20.23 -21.09
N GLY A 226 32.86 21.30 -21.42
CA GLY A 226 32.62 21.74 -22.79
C GLY A 226 31.46 21.05 -23.53
N GLU A 227 30.84 20.02 -22.92
CA GLU A 227 29.63 19.39 -23.48
C GLU A 227 28.35 20.05 -22.94
N VAL A 228 27.28 19.96 -23.73
CA VAL A 228 25.98 20.52 -23.37
C VAL A 228 25.32 19.67 -22.27
N TYR A 229 25.12 20.28 -21.12
CA TYR A 229 24.29 19.75 -20.04
C TYR A 229 22.82 20.15 -20.26
N SER A 230 21.90 19.20 -20.08
CA SER A 230 20.46 19.44 -20.15
C SER A 230 19.77 19.23 -18.80
N LEU A 231 18.94 20.18 -18.41
CA LEU A 231 18.17 20.17 -17.17
C LEU A 231 16.69 20.40 -17.48
N ARG A 232 15.85 19.41 -17.19
CA ARG A 232 14.39 19.55 -17.17
C ARG A 232 13.95 20.08 -15.81
N ILE A 233 13.10 21.10 -15.84
CA ILE A 233 12.53 21.79 -14.69
C ILE A 233 11.01 21.73 -14.83
N ASP A 234 10.35 21.10 -13.87
CA ASP A 234 8.89 21.05 -13.76
C ASP A 234 8.46 21.86 -12.52
N THR A 235 7.56 22.82 -12.70
CA THR A 235 7.06 23.73 -11.65
C THR A 235 5.53 23.83 -11.65
N SER A 236 4.95 24.07 -10.48
CA SER A 236 3.50 24.16 -10.24
C SER A 236 3.18 25.13 -9.10
N ASP A 237 2.04 25.79 -9.20
CA ASP A 237 1.38 26.50 -8.10
C ASP A 237 -0.08 26.02 -8.00
N GLN A 238 -0.72 26.14 -6.84
CA GLN A 238 -2.13 25.79 -6.66
C GLN A 238 -3.07 26.82 -7.30
N HIS A 239 -2.71 28.10 -7.34
CA HIS A 239 -3.62 29.21 -7.68
C HIS A 239 -3.39 29.86 -9.06
N ALA A 240 -2.67 29.20 -9.96
CA ALA A 240 -2.44 29.66 -11.34
C ALA A 240 -1.73 31.02 -11.47
N ASP A 241 -0.80 31.28 -10.56
CA ASP A 241 -0.19 32.59 -10.34
C ASP A 241 1.35 32.56 -10.36
N LEU A 242 1.97 31.59 -11.04
CA LEU A 242 3.43 31.60 -11.27
C LEU A 242 3.88 32.89 -11.98
N ARG A 243 5.04 33.44 -11.58
CA ARG A 243 5.57 34.72 -12.09
C ARG A 243 6.98 34.66 -12.62
N THR A 244 7.93 34.12 -11.86
CA THR A 244 9.33 34.08 -12.31
C THR A 244 9.96 32.73 -12.02
N LEU A 245 10.90 32.34 -12.88
CA LEU A 245 11.81 31.23 -12.71
C LEU A 245 13.23 31.75 -12.89
N ARG A 246 14.07 31.54 -11.89
CA ARG A 246 15.48 31.93 -11.90
C ARG A 246 16.34 30.68 -11.73
N VAL A 247 17.32 30.51 -12.61
CA VAL A 247 18.25 29.38 -12.62
C VAL A 247 19.66 29.91 -12.48
N ASP A 248 20.32 29.56 -11.38
CA ASP A 248 21.74 29.80 -11.12
C ASP A 248 22.48 28.49 -11.39
N TRP A 249 23.33 28.46 -12.43
CA TRP A 249 24.02 27.24 -12.85
C TRP A 249 25.18 26.84 -11.92
N GLY A 250 25.47 27.63 -10.89
CA GLY A 250 26.54 27.32 -9.94
C GLY A 250 27.93 27.65 -10.47
N ASP A 251 28.02 28.23 -11.67
CA ASP A 251 29.24 28.75 -12.31
C ASP A 251 29.11 30.27 -12.60
N GLY A 252 28.24 30.96 -11.86
CA GLY A 252 28.07 32.41 -11.98
C GLY A 252 27.17 32.86 -13.13
N GLU A 253 26.77 31.96 -14.04
CA GLU A 253 25.70 32.26 -15.00
C GLU A 253 24.32 32.10 -14.36
N ILE A 254 23.48 33.12 -14.56
CA ILE A 254 22.10 33.17 -14.07
C ILE A 254 21.18 33.44 -15.25
N GLN A 255 20.08 32.68 -15.32
CA GLN A 255 19.03 32.83 -16.31
C GLN A 255 17.69 33.10 -15.60
N ASP A 256 17.04 34.21 -15.96
CA ASP A 256 15.73 34.61 -15.45
C ASP A 256 14.67 34.45 -16.55
N PHE A 257 13.50 33.94 -16.18
CA PHE A 257 12.36 33.74 -17.06
C PHE A 257 11.07 34.24 -16.43
N ASN A 258 10.19 34.81 -17.24
CA ASN A 258 8.82 35.11 -16.84
C ASN A 258 7.94 33.86 -17.04
N LEU A 259 7.10 33.57 -16.05
CA LEU A 259 6.12 32.50 -16.05
C LEU A 259 4.70 33.09 -16.06
N SER A 260 3.74 32.25 -16.43
CA SER A 260 2.32 32.53 -16.26
C SER A 260 1.53 31.24 -16.07
N GLY A 261 0.39 31.33 -15.39
CA GLY A 261 -0.50 30.19 -15.17
C GLY A 261 -0.08 29.27 -14.03
N ARG A 262 -0.58 28.03 -14.07
CA ARG A 262 -0.51 27.07 -12.95
C ARG A 262 0.73 26.19 -12.96
N THR A 263 1.21 25.81 -14.14
CA THR A 263 2.30 24.86 -14.30
C THR A 263 3.20 25.30 -15.43
N ASP A 264 4.51 25.12 -15.28
CA ASP A 264 5.49 25.33 -16.33
C ASP A 264 6.50 24.18 -16.33
N SER A 265 6.77 23.65 -17.53
CA SER A 265 7.69 22.55 -17.75
C SER A 265 8.62 22.90 -18.91
N ARG A 266 9.92 22.98 -18.63
CA ARG A 266 10.92 23.36 -19.63
C ARG A 266 12.22 22.59 -19.49
N THR A 267 12.91 22.42 -20.61
CA THR A 267 14.28 21.90 -20.63
C THR A 267 15.21 23.04 -20.97
N LEU A 268 16.15 23.32 -20.08
CA LEU A 268 17.20 24.31 -20.27
C LEU A 268 18.53 23.60 -20.51
N THR A 269 19.40 24.26 -21.26
CA THR A 269 20.74 23.74 -21.57
C THR A 269 21.81 24.71 -21.12
N HIS A 270 22.93 24.17 -20.65
CA HIS A 270 24.09 24.93 -20.21
C HIS A 270 25.39 24.22 -20.56
N THR A 271 26.49 24.94 -20.75
CA THR A 271 27.80 24.33 -21.06
C THR A 271 28.82 24.76 -20.02
N PHE A 272 29.26 23.82 -19.19
CA PHE A 272 30.25 24.13 -18.16
C PHE A 272 31.66 24.17 -18.75
N THR A 273 32.35 25.30 -18.51
CA THR A 273 33.67 25.58 -19.08
C THR A 273 34.83 25.15 -18.18
N ALA A 274 34.55 24.82 -16.92
CA ALA A 274 35.56 24.38 -15.96
C ALA A 274 35.11 23.12 -15.20
N PRO A 275 36.05 22.22 -14.87
CA PRO A 275 35.75 21.01 -14.13
C PRO A 275 35.42 21.29 -12.65
N GLY A 276 34.92 20.24 -11.97
CA GLY A 276 34.55 20.24 -10.56
C GLY A 276 33.04 20.21 -10.32
N SER A 277 32.65 20.08 -9.06
CA SER A 277 31.24 20.11 -8.65
C SER A 277 30.64 21.49 -8.88
N ARG A 278 29.41 21.54 -9.39
CA ARG A 278 28.60 22.75 -9.59
C ARG A 278 27.23 22.53 -8.97
N ASN A 279 26.75 23.51 -8.20
CA ASN A 279 25.43 23.45 -7.61
C ASN A 279 24.46 24.31 -8.44
N VAL A 280 23.59 23.65 -9.21
CA VAL A 280 22.54 24.32 -9.97
C VAL A 280 21.35 24.57 -9.06
N SER A 281 21.04 25.83 -8.79
CA SER A 281 19.93 26.27 -7.94
C SER A 281 18.82 26.87 -8.79
N VAL A 282 17.58 26.45 -8.54
CA VAL A 282 16.39 26.96 -9.22
C VAL A 282 15.48 27.60 -8.18
N VAL A 283 15.05 28.84 -8.42
CA VAL A 283 14.08 29.58 -7.59
C VAL A 283 12.86 29.92 -8.45
N VAL A 284 11.67 29.56 -7.98
CA VAL A 284 10.39 29.90 -8.61
C VAL A 284 9.60 30.82 -7.69
N THR A 285 8.95 31.84 -8.25
CA THR A 285 8.09 32.77 -7.51
C THR A 285 6.68 32.87 -8.08
N ASN A 286 5.70 33.20 -7.23
CA ASN A 286 4.32 33.49 -7.62
C ASN A 286 3.94 34.99 -7.48
N ALA A 287 2.68 35.32 -7.78
CA ALA A 287 2.16 36.68 -7.80
C ALA A 287 2.21 37.41 -6.46
N ASN A 288 2.31 36.65 -5.37
CA ASN A 288 2.43 37.19 -4.01
C ASN A 288 3.90 37.33 -3.57
N ASN A 289 4.86 37.22 -4.51
CA ASN A 289 6.30 37.20 -4.26
C ASN A 289 6.75 36.04 -3.35
N LEU A 290 5.96 34.96 -3.27
CA LEU A 290 6.33 33.76 -2.53
C LEU A 290 7.23 32.89 -3.36
N ALA A 291 8.32 32.41 -2.77
CA ALA A 291 9.37 31.67 -3.45
C ALA A 291 9.55 30.24 -2.92
N ARG A 292 9.90 29.33 -3.83
CA ARG A 292 10.50 28.02 -3.51
C ARG A 292 11.76 27.79 -4.30
N SER A 293 12.65 26.98 -3.74
CA SER A 293 13.88 26.59 -4.41
C SER A 293 14.13 25.09 -4.39
N ALA A 294 14.83 24.62 -5.41
CA ALA A 294 15.37 23.26 -5.53
C ALA A 294 16.81 23.34 -6.06
N ASN A 295 17.63 22.32 -5.76
CA ASN A 295 19.04 22.32 -6.13
C ASN A 295 19.46 20.99 -6.72
N ARG A 296 20.51 21.01 -7.54
CA ARG A 296 21.10 19.82 -8.13
C ARG A 296 22.62 19.97 -8.28
N ASN A 297 23.37 19.06 -7.68
CA ASN A 297 24.80 18.98 -7.90
C ASN A 297 25.09 18.32 -9.26
N VAL A 298 26.01 18.91 -10.02
CA VAL A 298 26.49 18.46 -11.31
C VAL A 298 28.02 18.39 -11.26
N ASN A 299 28.58 17.20 -11.49
CA ASN A 299 30.03 17.00 -11.55
C ASN A 299 30.54 17.24 -12.98
N VAL A 300 31.31 18.31 -13.19
CA VAL A 300 31.91 18.62 -14.49
C VAL A 300 33.27 17.93 -14.59
N VAL A 301 33.40 17.00 -15.53
CA VAL A 301 34.57 16.11 -15.65
C VAL A 301 35.48 16.59 -16.78
N ASP A 302 36.77 16.80 -16.49
CA ASP A 302 37.76 17.04 -17.54
C ASP A 302 38.28 15.70 -18.09
N THR A 303 38.00 15.41 -19.35
CA THR A 303 38.41 14.16 -20.00
C THR A 303 39.73 14.29 -20.76
N SER A 304 40.30 15.49 -20.86
CA SER A 304 41.56 15.73 -21.56
C SER A 304 42.81 15.34 -20.77
N THR A 305 42.68 15.07 -19.46
CA THR A 305 43.77 14.63 -18.59
C THR A 305 43.57 13.24 -17.97
N GLY A 306 42.41 12.59 -18.19
CA GLY A 306 42.09 11.30 -17.58
C GLY A 306 42.12 11.30 -16.04
N THR A 307 42.05 12.48 -15.41
CA THR A 307 42.31 12.65 -13.97
C THR A 307 41.10 13.29 -13.28
N VAL A 308 40.54 12.59 -12.30
CA VAL A 308 39.79 13.22 -11.20
C VAL A 308 40.83 13.67 -10.19
N VAL A 309 41.21 14.95 -10.13
CA VAL A 309 42.23 15.39 -9.15
C VAL A 309 41.54 15.81 -7.85
N VAL A 310 41.61 14.95 -6.83
CA VAL A 310 41.44 15.36 -5.42
C VAL A 310 42.81 15.82 -4.92
N GLY A 311 42.84 17.00 -4.30
CA GLY A 311 44.02 17.86 -4.14
C GLY A 311 45.30 17.20 -3.61
N LEU A 312 46.44 17.63 -4.16
CA LEU A 312 47.78 17.17 -3.79
C LEU A 312 48.48 18.20 -2.89
N SER A 313 48.92 17.75 -1.71
CA SER A 313 49.99 18.35 -0.91
C SER A 313 51.21 17.42 -0.92
N GLU A 314 52.41 17.91 -0.60
CA GLU A 314 53.69 17.17 -0.66
C GLU A 314 53.74 15.91 0.25
N GLU A 315 52.72 15.65 1.07
CA GLU A 315 52.62 14.48 1.97
C GLU A 315 51.71 13.36 1.42
N LEU A 316 51.22 13.48 0.19
CA LEU A 316 50.32 12.50 -0.44
C LEU A 316 51.05 11.66 -1.52
N THR A 317 50.68 10.39 -1.61
CA THR A 317 50.93 9.49 -2.74
C THR A 317 49.81 9.68 -3.76
N GLU A 318 50.14 9.92 -5.03
CA GLU A 318 49.17 9.88 -6.13
C GLU A 318 48.85 8.42 -6.47
N VAL A 319 47.64 7.98 -6.12
CA VAL A 319 47.20 6.60 -6.32
C VAL A 319 46.26 6.52 -7.51
N THR A 320 46.64 5.80 -8.57
CA THR A 320 45.78 5.46 -9.70
C THR A 320 45.15 4.09 -9.48
N LEU A 321 43.83 4.05 -9.41
CA LEU A 321 43.02 2.85 -9.31
C LEU A 321 42.68 2.35 -10.71
N ARG A 322 42.91 1.07 -10.99
CA ARG A 322 42.49 0.40 -12.23
C ARG A 322 41.63 -0.81 -11.89
N VAL A 323 40.41 -0.86 -12.40
CA VAL A 323 39.47 -1.96 -12.13
C VAL A 323 39.12 -2.67 -13.41
N THR A 324 39.28 -3.98 -13.42
CA THR A 324 38.97 -4.88 -14.53
C THR A 324 37.84 -5.85 -14.15
N GLY A 325 37.19 -6.50 -15.13
CA GLY A 325 36.14 -7.49 -14.86
C GLY A 325 34.79 -6.91 -14.39
N VAL A 326 34.56 -5.62 -14.63
CA VAL A 326 33.30 -4.92 -14.32
C VAL A 326 32.23 -5.37 -15.33
N PRO A 327 30.99 -5.71 -14.91
CA PRO A 327 29.93 -6.16 -15.82
C PRO A 327 29.66 -5.15 -16.95
N GLU A 328 29.45 -5.62 -18.19
CA GLU A 328 29.27 -4.76 -19.37
C GLU A 328 28.08 -3.79 -19.27
N SER A 329 27.06 -4.12 -18.47
CA SER A 329 25.90 -3.25 -18.21
C SER A 329 26.18 -2.11 -17.22
N THR A 330 27.38 -2.06 -16.62
CA THR A 330 27.73 -1.07 -15.60
C THR A 330 27.87 0.32 -16.21
N THR A 331 27.02 1.25 -15.77
CA THR A 331 27.05 2.66 -16.20
C THR A 331 27.80 3.58 -15.24
N GLN A 332 28.00 3.13 -14.00
CA GLN A 332 28.74 3.84 -12.96
C GLN A 332 29.47 2.84 -12.07
N LEU A 333 30.75 3.09 -11.83
CA LEU A 333 31.56 2.34 -10.86
C LEU A 333 32.14 3.34 -9.84
N GLN A 334 31.99 3.04 -8.56
CA GLN A 334 32.51 3.85 -7.48
C GLN A 334 33.43 3.02 -6.58
N ALA A 335 34.56 3.59 -6.17
CA ALA A 335 35.38 3.07 -5.09
C ALA A 335 35.16 3.90 -3.82
N THR A 336 34.95 3.23 -2.69
CA THR A 336 35.06 3.82 -1.36
C THR A 336 36.38 3.38 -0.75
N ILE A 337 37.21 4.33 -0.32
CA ILE A 337 38.53 4.11 0.28
C ILE A 337 38.50 4.69 1.70
N THR A 338 38.75 3.87 2.70
CA THR A 338 38.57 4.23 4.12
C THR A 338 39.84 3.99 4.90
N ASP A 339 40.23 4.94 5.76
CA ASP A 339 41.31 4.74 6.72
C ASP A 339 40.74 4.08 7.99
N PRO A 340 41.03 2.79 8.26
CA PRO A 340 40.52 2.11 9.45
C PRO A 340 41.11 2.66 10.75
N ASN A 341 42.22 3.40 10.70
CA ASN A 341 42.95 3.91 11.86
C ASN A 341 42.88 5.44 11.99
N PHE A 342 41.94 6.09 11.30
CA PHE A 342 41.80 7.55 11.24
C PHE A 342 41.85 8.24 12.62
N ALA A 343 41.26 7.63 13.66
CA ALA A 343 41.25 8.18 15.01
C ALA A 343 42.63 8.25 15.70
N GLY A 344 43.61 7.46 15.23
CA GLY A 344 44.96 7.36 15.82
C GLY A 344 46.03 8.23 15.16
N LEU A 345 45.74 8.85 14.01
CA LEU A 345 46.70 9.59 13.20
C LEU A 345 46.43 11.10 13.25
N GLN A 346 46.77 11.76 14.36
CA GLN A 346 46.97 13.22 14.36
C GLN A 346 48.43 13.55 14.06
N LYS A 347 48.85 13.42 12.78
CA LYS A 347 50.11 14.03 12.31
C LYS A 347 49.89 15.54 12.21
N SER A 348 50.75 16.32 12.85
CA SER A 348 50.60 17.76 13.10
C SER A 348 50.87 18.68 11.90
N ALA A 349 50.93 18.16 10.67
CA ALA A 349 51.36 18.91 9.48
C ALA A 349 50.36 18.93 8.30
N ILE A 350 49.35 18.05 8.27
CA ILE A 350 48.33 18.04 7.20
C ILE A 350 47.16 18.93 7.60
N SER A 351 46.70 19.80 6.69
CA SER A 351 45.53 20.65 6.96
C SER A 351 44.30 19.77 7.24
N LYS A 352 43.51 20.10 8.27
CA LYS A 352 42.27 19.37 8.64
C LYS A 352 41.23 19.26 7.51
N GLN A 353 41.44 19.94 6.38
CA GLN A 353 40.57 19.93 5.21
C GLN A 353 40.92 18.86 4.17
N GLU A 354 42.09 18.21 4.25
CA GLU A 354 42.56 17.25 3.22
C GLU A 354 42.59 15.79 3.69
N PHE A 355 42.59 15.55 5.01
CA PHE A 355 42.56 14.20 5.58
C PHE A 355 41.13 13.80 5.95
N LEU A 356 40.51 12.95 5.11
CA LEU A 356 39.17 12.42 5.36
C LEU A 356 39.25 10.98 5.91
N PRO A 357 38.31 10.58 6.79
CA PRO A 357 38.21 9.19 7.24
C PRO A 357 37.83 8.24 6.10
N SER A 358 37.21 8.76 5.03
CA SER A 358 36.80 8.01 3.86
C SER A 358 36.77 8.91 2.62
N TYR A 359 37.12 8.34 1.48
CA TYR A 359 37.10 8.94 0.15
C TYR A 359 36.15 8.12 -0.73
N GLN A 360 35.20 8.77 -1.39
CA GLN A 360 34.37 8.16 -2.43
C GLN A 360 34.76 8.74 -3.78
N ILE A 361 35.11 7.87 -4.73
CA ILE A 361 35.57 8.28 -6.06
C ILE A 361 34.85 7.46 -7.14
N ASP A 362 34.25 8.16 -8.09
CA ASP A 362 33.72 7.53 -9.30
C ASP A 362 34.88 7.23 -10.25
N LEU A 363 34.92 6.00 -10.76
CA LEU A 363 35.86 5.56 -11.78
C LEU A 363 35.26 5.83 -13.16
N LEU A 364 36.14 6.06 -14.14
CA LEU A 364 35.76 6.32 -15.53
C LEU A 364 36.13 5.13 -16.40
N PRO A 365 35.24 4.68 -17.31
CA PRO A 365 35.56 3.60 -18.23
C PRO A 365 36.56 4.07 -19.30
N LEU A 366 37.54 3.23 -19.60
CA LEU A 366 38.48 3.36 -20.71
C LEU A 366 38.03 2.49 -21.88
N ALA A 367 38.55 2.79 -23.07
CA ALA A 367 38.21 2.08 -24.30
C ALA A 367 38.63 0.59 -24.30
N ASP A 368 39.53 0.20 -23.40
CA ASP A 368 40.00 -1.19 -23.23
C ASP A 368 39.16 -2.00 -22.22
N GLY A 369 38.06 -1.44 -21.71
CA GLY A 369 37.19 -2.06 -20.71
C GLY A 369 37.65 -1.90 -19.26
N THR A 370 38.79 -1.26 -19.02
CA THR A 370 39.28 -0.92 -17.68
C THR A 370 38.58 0.32 -17.14
N TRP A 371 38.24 0.35 -15.86
CA TRP A 371 37.77 1.56 -15.18
C TRP A 371 38.90 2.20 -14.39
N THR A 372 39.06 3.52 -14.45
CA THR A 372 40.18 4.22 -13.81
C THR A 372 39.77 5.43 -12.99
N ALA A 373 40.47 5.69 -11.90
CA ALA A 373 40.44 6.95 -11.17
C ALA A 373 41.81 7.24 -10.56
N THR A 374 42.11 8.49 -10.26
CA THR A 374 43.33 8.87 -9.53
C THR A 374 42.94 9.69 -8.31
N LEU A 375 43.62 9.51 -7.19
CA LEU A 375 43.42 10.33 -5.99
C LEU A 375 44.71 10.47 -5.19
N GLY A 376 44.88 11.61 -4.51
CA GLY A 376 45.97 11.78 -3.54
C GLY A 376 45.60 11.17 -2.20
N LEU A 377 46.41 10.23 -1.70
CA LEU A 377 46.24 9.62 -0.37
C LEU A 377 47.47 9.86 0.50
N PRO A 378 47.31 10.15 1.80
CA PRO A 378 48.42 10.26 2.74
C PRO A 378 49.41 9.11 2.62
N ARG A 379 50.70 9.43 2.54
CA ARG A 379 51.77 8.43 2.36
C ARG A 379 51.91 7.52 3.58
N ASP A 380 52.23 6.27 3.33
CA ASP A 380 52.50 5.20 4.30
C ASP A 380 51.30 4.90 5.20
N VAL A 381 50.07 4.94 4.64
CA VAL A 381 48.82 4.60 5.34
C VAL A 381 48.16 3.40 4.67
N THR A 382 47.65 2.47 5.49
CA THR A 382 46.85 1.34 5.01
C THR A 382 45.39 1.76 4.87
N TYR A 383 44.83 1.61 3.67
CA TYR A 383 43.43 1.88 3.38
C TYR A 383 42.67 0.59 3.12
N ASN A 384 41.43 0.54 3.56
CA ASN A 384 40.45 -0.44 3.10
C ASN A 384 39.71 0.12 1.89
N TYR A 385 39.38 -0.71 0.91
CA TYR A 385 38.56 -0.32 -0.23
C TYR A 385 37.36 -1.23 -0.41
N SER A 386 36.29 -0.68 -1.00
CA SER A 386 35.15 -1.42 -1.53
C SER A 386 34.74 -0.84 -2.88
N LEU A 387 34.36 -1.70 -3.83
CA LEU A 387 33.88 -1.27 -5.15
C LEU A 387 32.38 -1.49 -5.25
N ASN A 388 31.69 -0.56 -5.90
CA ASN A 388 30.26 -0.65 -6.16
C ASN A 388 29.97 -0.27 -7.61
N ALA A 389 29.39 -1.19 -8.39
CA ALA A 389 28.89 -0.96 -9.73
C ALA A 389 27.36 -0.76 -9.65
N GLY A 390 26.93 0.49 -9.48
CA GLY A 390 25.53 0.78 -9.15
C GLY A 390 25.15 0.21 -7.78
N ARG A 391 24.27 -0.81 -7.75
CA ARG A 391 23.90 -1.52 -6.51
C ARG A 391 24.66 -2.84 -6.31
N ILE A 392 25.53 -3.22 -7.25
CA ILE A 392 26.31 -4.45 -7.19
C ILE A 392 27.60 -4.19 -6.40
N GLU A 393 27.77 -4.87 -5.26
CA GLU A 393 29.03 -4.85 -4.53
C GLU A 393 30.09 -5.68 -5.25
N GLY A 394 31.25 -5.07 -5.48
CA GLY A 394 32.36 -5.53 -6.29
C GLY A 394 33.60 -5.87 -5.50
N GLY A 395 33.47 -6.65 -4.43
CA GLY A 395 34.60 -7.04 -3.59
C GLY A 395 35.21 -5.88 -2.77
N SER A 396 35.95 -6.27 -1.74
CA SER A 396 36.63 -5.35 -0.82
C SER A 396 38.01 -5.89 -0.46
N GLY A 397 38.90 -5.01 -0.03
CA GLY A 397 40.26 -5.38 0.32
C GLY A 397 41.00 -4.24 1.01
N SER A 398 42.32 -4.35 1.05
CA SER A 398 43.18 -3.29 1.58
C SER A 398 44.43 -3.09 0.73
N PHE A 399 45.00 -1.89 0.78
CA PHE A 399 46.28 -1.55 0.16
C PHE A 399 47.01 -0.48 0.98
N ASN A 400 48.32 -0.37 0.80
CA ASN A 400 49.13 0.70 1.40
C ASN A 400 49.43 1.77 0.35
N SER A 401 49.28 3.04 0.69
CA SER A 401 49.74 4.18 -0.11
C SER A 401 51.27 4.34 0.02
N GLU A 402 52.02 4.04 -1.02
CA GLU A 402 53.49 4.05 -0.98
C GLU A 402 54.10 4.91 -2.08
N GLY A 403 55.17 5.65 -1.76
CA GLY A 403 55.93 6.45 -2.73
C GLY A 403 55.24 7.75 -3.16
N ASP A 404 55.75 8.37 -4.23
CA ASP A 404 55.20 9.61 -4.80
C ASP A 404 53.99 9.31 -5.71
N THR A 405 54.06 8.23 -6.49
CA THR A 405 53.00 7.74 -7.39
C THR A 405 52.86 6.22 -7.26
N GLN A 406 51.64 5.71 -7.31
CA GLN A 406 51.32 4.29 -7.20
C GLN A 406 50.15 3.92 -8.10
N THR A 407 50.19 2.75 -8.74
CA THR A 407 49.03 2.17 -9.42
C THR A 407 48.56 0.93 -8.66
N VAL A 408 47.25 0.82 -8.46
CA VAL A 408 46.61 -0.31 -7.79
C VAL A 408 45.61 -0.94 -8.74
N ASP A 409 45.87 -2.19 -9.12
CA ASP A 409 45.00 -2.97 -9.99
C ASP A 409 44.06 -3.86 -9.17
N TRP A 410 42.76 -3.77 -9.46
CA TRP A 410 41.72 -4.57 -8.86
C TRP A 410 40.91 -5.31 -9.92
N SER A 411 40.32 -6.43 -9.54
CA SER A 411 39.33 -7.14 -10.34
C SER A 411 38.00 -7.11 -9.61
N PHE A 412 36.96 -6.66 -10.30
CA PHE A 412 35.60 -6.64 -9.76
C PHE A 412 35.14 -8.09 -9.54
N GLN A 413 34.76 -8.43 -8.31
CA GLN A 413 34.22 -9.74 -7.96
C GLN A 413 32.77 -9.54 -7.52
N GLN A 414 31.82 -10.00 -8.34
CA GLN A 414 30.40 -9.86 -8.04
C GLN A 414 30.05 -10.69 -6.79
N GLY A 415 29.34 -10.07 -5.85
CA GLY A 415 28.84 -10.72 -4.63
C GLY A 415 27.84 -11.87 -4.88
N PRO A 416 27.45 -12.62 -3.83
CA PRO A 416 26.47 -13.70 -3.93
C PRO A 416 25.12 -13.20 -4.47
N ASN A 417 24.40 -14.03 -5.23
CA ASN A 417 23.07 -13.69 -5.74
C ASN A 417 22.04 -13.69 -4.61
N ILE A 418 21.41 -12.56 -4.36
CA ILE A 418 20.36 -12.33 -3.39
C ILE A 418 19.03 -12.39 -4.15
N ALA A 419 18.08 -13.15 -3.63
CA ALA A 419 16.79 -13.24 -4.28
C ALA A 419 16.09 -11.87 -4.35
N PRO A 420 15.50 -11.50 -5.50
CA PRO A 420 14.80 -10.24 -5.65
C PRO A 420 13.56 -10.22 -4.77
N THR A 421 13.04 -9.03 -4.51
CA THR A 421 11.83 -8.82 -3.70
C THR A 421 10.66 -8.39 -4.58
N VAL A 422 9.44 -8.70 -4.11
CA VAL A 422 8.22 -8.15 -4.71
C VAL A 422 7.95 -6.78 -4.11
N LYS A 423 8.31 -5.72 -4.83
CA LYS A 423 8.08 -4.33 -4.42
C LYS A 423 6.61 -3.94 -4.49
N SER A 424 5.89 -4.41 -5.49
CA SER A 424 4.45 -4.19 -5.63
C SER A 424 3.77 -5.44 -6.19
N PHE A 425 2.65 -5.80 -5.58
CA PHE A 425 1.70 -6.77 -6.12
C PHE A 425 0.31 -6.39 -5.60
N LYS A 426 -0.38 -5.51 -6.33
CA LYS A 426 -1.69 -4.97 -5.97
C LYS A 426 -2.73 -5.43 -6.96
N LEU A 427 -3.97 -5.57 -6.49
CA LEU A 427 -5.11 -5.95 -7.32
C LEU A 427 -6.05 -4.74 -7.39
N SER A 428 -6.69 -4.52 -8.55
CA SER A 428 -7.80 -3.58 -8.64
C SER A 428 -9.04 -4.05 -7.88
N ALA A 429 -9.21 -5.37 -7.72
CA ALA A 429 -10.27 -5.99 -6.93
C ALA A 429 -9.78 -7.32 -6.36
N SER A 430 -10.10 -7.60 -5.09
CA SER A 430 -9.84 -8.89 -4.42
C SER A 430 -11.11 -9.74 -4.25
N GLY A 431 -12.26 -9.22 -4.68
CA GLY A 431 -13.58 -9.80 -4.47
C GLY A 431 -14.58 -9.25 -5.49
N GLY A 432 -15.53 -10.07 -5.95
CA GLY A 432 -16.64 -9.64 -6.81
C GLY A 432 -17.35 -10.79 -7.52
N ASN A 433 -18.36 -10.50 -8.33
CA ASN A 433 -19.05 -11.55 -9.10
C ASN A 433 -18.20 -11.96 -10.31
N ALA A 434 -18.20 -13.25 -10.63
CA ALA A 434 -17.68 -13.72 -11.92
C ALA A 434 -18.63 -13.28 -13.06
N PRO A 435 -18.13 -12.81 -14.22
CA PRO A 435 -16.71 -12.61 -14.54
C PRO A 435 -16.12 -11.38 -13.82
N LEU A 436 -15.07 -11.59 -13.02
CA LEU A 436 -14.36 -10.51 -12.32
C LEU A 436 -13.08 -10.16 -13.06
N ASN A 437 -13.00 -8.96 -13.62
CA ASN A 437 -11.78 -8.45 -14.23
C ASN A 437 -10.87 -7.84 -13.15
N VAL A 438 -9.65 -8.39 -13.02
CA VAL A 438 -8.65 -7.96 -12.06
C VAL A 438 -7.41 -7.47 -12.79
N ASN A 439 -7.03 -6.23 -12.52
CA ASN A 439 -5.75 -5.65 -12.92
C ASN A 439 -4.73 -5.85 -11.80
N PHE A 440 -3.64 -6.54 -12.11
CA PHE A 440 -2.48 -6.74 -11.25
C PHE A 440 -1.46 -5.63 -11.52
N THR A 441 -1.25 -4.75 -10.56
CA THR A 441 -0.11 -3.82 -10.58
C THR A 441 1.07 -4.52 -9.91
N LEU A 442 2.12 -4.80 -10.68
CA LEU A 442 3.28 -5.57 -10.24
C LEU A 442 4.60 -4.83 -10.46
N GLN A 443 5.54 -5.00 -9.54
CA GLN A 443 6.90 -4.47 -9.63
C GLN A 443 7.84 -5.33 -8.79
N GLY A 444 8.95 -5.77 -9.37
CA GLY A 444 10.07 -6.35 -8.65
C GLY A 444 11.07 -5.28 -8.20
N ASP A 445 11.83 -5.57 -7.16
CA ASP A 445 13.03 -4.80 -6.81
C ASP A 445 14.14 -5.77 -6.47
N ASP A 446 15.28 -5.54 -7.09
CA ASP A 446 16.47 -6.34 -6.89
C ASP A 446 17.53 -5.48 -6.24
N VAL A 447 18.13 -5.99 -5.17
CA VAL A 447 19.12 -5.19 -4.43
C VAL A 447 20.40 -5.06 -5.24
N GLU A 448 20.74 -6.01 -6.09
CA GLU A 448 21.88 -5.93 -7.01
C GLU A 448 21.56 -5.16 -8.29
N GLY A 449 20.29 -5.03 -8.67
CA GLY A 449 19.88 -4.35 -9.89
C GLY A 449 19.97 -5.23 -11.13
N ASP A 450 19.93 -6.54 -10.98
CA ASP A 450 19.77 -7.49 -12.07
C ASP A 450 18.44 -7.25 -12.80
N ALA A 451 18.41 -7.56 -14.11
CA ALA A 451 17.19 -7.49 -14.89
C ALA A 451 16.15 -8.49 -14.36
N LEU A 452 14.89 -8.05 -14.23
CA LEU A 452 13.85 -8.84 -13.59
C LEU A 452 12.79 -9.34 -14.57
N THR A 453 12.43 -10.61 -14.41
CA THR A 453 11.30 -11.25 -15.06
C THR A 453 10.24 -11.62 -14.03
N CYS A 454 9.02 -11.17 -14.23
CA CYS A 454 7.88 -11.48 -13.37
C CYS A 454 7.05 -12.60 -13.98
N LEU A 455 6.83 -13.68 -13.23
CA LEU A 455 5.98 -14.81 -13.59
C LEU A 455 4.72 -14.76 -12.73
N LEU A 456 3.56 -14.56 -13.36
CA LEU A 456 2.28 -14.49 -12.69
C LEU A 456 1.48 -15.78 -12.94
N ASP A 457 1.25 -16.51 -11.86
CA ASP A 457 0.26 -17.60 -11.75
C ASP A 457 -1.01 -16.96 -11.18
N THR A 458 -2.11 -16.93 -11.93
CA THR A 458 -3.32 -16.17 -11.57
C THR A 458 -4.25 -16.97 -10.67
N ASP A 459 -4.27 -18.30 -10.76
CA ASP A 459 -5.19 -19.14 -9.99
C ASP A 459 -4.50 -19.89 -8.83
N GLY A 460 -3.17 -19.97 -8.84
CA GLY A 460 -2.36 -20.68 -7.86
C GLY A 460 -2.17 -22.16 -8.19
N ASN A 461 -2.40 -22.57 -9.44
CA ASN A 461 -2.31 -23.97 -9.88
C ASN A 461 -0.85 -24.44 -10.08
N GLY A 462 0.13 -23.55 -9.93
CA GLY A 462 1.56 -23.83 -10.10
C GLY A 462 2.10 -23.54 -11.50
N THR A 463 1.23 -23.26 -12.46
CA THR A 463 1.56 -22.83 -13.83
C THR A 463 1.55 -21.31 -13.89
N ASN A 464 2.55 -20.70 -14.53
CA ASN A 464 2.53 -19.25 -14.72
C ASN A 464 1.73 -18.94 -15.98
N ASP A 465 0.65 -18.18 -15.85
CA ASP A 465 -0.20 -17.74 -16.98
C ASP A 465 0.44 -16.60 -17.77
N PHE A 466 1.25 -15.78 -17.10
CA PHE A 466 1.94 -14.65 -17.73
C PHE A 466 3.43 -14.60 -17.37
N THR A 467 4.23 -14.18 -18.35
CA THR A 467 5.64 -13.82 -18.20
C THR A 467 5.81 -12.36 -18.62
N ILE A 468 6.29 -11.53 -17.70
CA ILE A 468 6.43 -10.08 -17.90
C ILE A 468 7.90 -9.70 -17.71
N GLU A 469 8.57 -9.31 -18.79
CA GLU A 469 9.96 -8.84 -18.78
C GLU A 469 10.06 -7.39 -18.28
N HIS A 470 11.25 -7.03 -17.81
CA HIS A 470 11.59 -5.67 -17.34
C HIS A 470 10.68 -5.16 -16.22
N CYS A 471 10.35 -6.05 -15.26
CA CYS A 471 9.40 -5.74 -14.19
C CYS A 471 10.02 -5.00 -12.98
N GLU A 472 11.27 -4.56 -13.09
CA GLU A 472 11.87 -3.53 -12.23
C GLU A 472 11.12 -2.19 -12.29
N THR A 473 10.43 -1.93 -13.40
CA THR A 473 9.46 -0.84 -13.54
C THR A 473 8.06 -1.35 -13.29
N GLN A 474 7.17 -0.51 -12.74
CA GLN A 474 5.80 -0.91 -12.48
C GLN A 474 5.08 -1.31 -13.77
N LYS A 475 4.52 -2.52 -13.79
CA LYS A 475 3.70 -3.05 -14.90
C LYS A 475 2.27 -3.30 -14.42
N THR A 476 1.37 -3.41 -15.39
CA THR A 476 -0.01 -3.84 -15.16
C THR A 476 -0.31 -5.02 -16.06
N GLN A 477 -0.87 -6.09 -15.49
CA GLN A 477 -1.39 -7.25 -16.22
C GLN A 477 -2.86 -7.45 -15.85
N SER A 478 -3.72 -7.79 -16.80
CA SER A 478 -5.15 -8.06 -16.53
C SER A 478 -5.46 -9.55 -16.66
N PHE A 479 -6.39 -10.03 -15.83
CA PHE A 479 -6.98 -11.37 -15.95
C PHE A 479 -8.46 -11.33 -15.55
N THR A 480 -9.29 -12.13 -16.22
CA THR A 480 -10.72 -12.22 -15.93
C THR A 480 -11.04 -13.59 -15.35
N TYR A 481 -11.50 -13.62 -14.10
CA TYR A 481 -11.98 -14.82 -13.42
C TYR A 481 -13.42 -15.09 -13.83
N THR A 482 -13.64 -16.09 -14.69
CA THR A 482 -14.96 -16.40 -15.25
C THR A 482 -15.80 -17.36 -14.42
N GLY A 483 -15.18 -18.14 -13.53
CA GLY A 483 -15.87 -19.03 -12.60
C GLY A 483 -15.93 -18.44 -11.19
N ASN A 484 -16.89 -18.90 -10.38
CA ASN A 484 -16.94 -18.62 -8.94
C ASN A 484 -15.87 -19.47 -8.22
N GLY A 485 -15.27 -18.93 -7.17
CA GLY A 485 -14.28 -19.65 -6.37
C GLY A 485 -13.31 -18.73 -5.64
N ARG A 486 -12.34 -19.37 -4.98
CA ARG A 486 -11.21 -18.69 -4.34
C ARG A 486 -9.95 -19.02 -5.10
N PHE A 487 -9.32 -17.99 -5.66
CA PHE A 487 -8.09 -18.07 -6.43
C PHE A 487 -6.94 -17.48 -5.63
N THR A 488 -5.74 -18.03 -5.79
CA THR A 488 -4.54 -17.55 -5.09
C THR A 488 -3.50 -17.11 -6.10
N PRO A 489 -3.60 -15.88 -6.65
CA PRO A 489 -2.57 -15.38 -7.54
C PRO A 489 -1.19 -15.35 -6.86
N ILE A 490 -0.19 -15.91 -7.52
CA ILE A 490 1.21 -15.92 -7.08
C ILE A 490 2.05 -15.17 -8.11
N LEU A 491 2.69 -14.10 -7.66
CA LEU A 491 3.73 -13.43 -8.41
C LEU A 491 5.10 -13.97 -7.98
N LYS A 492 5.89 -14.44 -8.93
CA LYS A 492 7.31 -14.76 -8.77
C LYS A 492 8.13 -13.70 -9.51
N VAL A 493 9.11 -13.10 -8.85
CA VAL A 493 10.09 -12.20 -9.48
C VAL A 493 11.38 -12.99 -9.58
N VAL A 494 11.93 -13.10 -10.78
CA VAL A 494 13.13 -13.89 -11.09
C VAL A 494 14.19 -12.95 -11.62
N ASP A 495 15.37 -12.96 -11.02
CA ASP A 495 16.53 -12.24 -11.54
C ASP A 495 17.21 -13.03 -12.68
N SER A 496 18.08 -12.35 -13.43
CA SER A 496 18.83 -12.94 -14.55
C SER A 496 19.81 -14.05 -14.14
N ARG A 497 20.16 -14.14 -12.86
CA ARG A 497 21.04 -15.17 -12.25
C ARG A 497 20.23 -16.32 -11.63
N GLY A 498 18.90 -16.29 -11.71
CA GLY A 498 17.98 -17.36 -11.36
C GLY A 498 17.47 -17.40 -9.92
N ALA A 499 17.74 -16.40 -9.06
CA ALA A 499 17.10 -16.37 -7.74
C ALA A 499 15.68 -15.78 -7.83
N VAL A 500 14.84 -16.11 -6.84
CA VAL A 500 13.39 -15.94 -6.95
C VAL A 500 12.77 -15.36 -5.68
N GLY A 501 12.13 -14.21 -5.82
CA GLY A 501 11.19 -13.65 -4.84
C GLY A 501 9.75 -14.05 -5.14
N LYS A 502 8.90 -14.15 -4.11
CA LYS A 502 7.47 -14.51 -4.30
C LYS A 502 6.54 -13.69 -3.43
N ALA A 503 5.33 -13.43 -3.92
CA ALA A 503 4.21 -12.91 -3.15
C ALA A 503 2.90 -13.54 -3.62
N ALA A 504 1.98 -13.77 -2.69
CA ALA A 504 0.65 -14.31 -2.99
C ALA A 504 -0.45 -13.29 -2.63
N ARG A 505 -1.58 -13.41 -3.32
CA ARG A 505 -2.82 -12.67 -3.05
C ARG A 505 -4.00 -13.62 -3.06
N VAL A 506 -5.17 -13.12 -2.69
CA VAL A 506 -6.43 -13.86 -2.76
C VAL A 506 -7.41 -13.06 -3.60
N VAL A 507 -8.02 -13.72 -4.59
CA VAL A 507 -9.17 -13.22 -5.33
C VAL A 507 -10.34 -14.16 -5.07
N LYS A 508 -11.45 -13.62 -4.57
CA LYS A 508 -12.71 -14.37 -4.43
C LYS A 508 -13.66 -13.94 -5.53
N THR A 509 -14.20 -14.89 -6.27
CA THR A 509 -15.30 -14.62 -7.20
C THR A 509 -16.55 -15.38 -6.81
N GLY A 510 -17.68 -14.74 -7.02
CA GLY A 510 -18.99 -15.29 -6.70
C GLY A 510 -19.77 -14.39 -5.76
N ARG A 511 -21.09 -14.58 -5.78
CA ARG A 511 -22.01 -13.86 -4.92
C ARG A 511 -21.83 -14.38 -3.50
N THR A 512 -21.68 -13.49 -2.53
CA THR A 512 -21.83 -13.88 -1.12
C THR A 512 -23.26 -14.40 -0.95
N PRO A 513 -23.45 -15.66 -0.51
CA PRO A 513 -24.78 -16.19 -0.25
C PRO A 513 -25.54 -15.28 0.72
N TRP A 514 -26.85 -15.10 0.54
CA TRP A 514 -27.65 -14.46 1.59
C TRP A 514 -27.85 -15.42 2.77
N VAL A 515 -28.03 -14.84 3.94
CA VAL A 515 -28.58 -15.52 5.12
C VAL A 515 -29.75 -14.69 5.63
N ALA A 516 -30.96 -15.25 5.58
CA ALA A 516 -32.19 -14.59 5.99
C ALA A 516 -32.76 -15.27 7.24
N GLY A 517 -32.83 -14.54 8.36
CA GLY A 517 -33.26 -15.09 9.64
C GLY A 517 -34.65 -14.65 10.04
N TYR A 518 -35.54 -15.60 10.34
CA TYR A 518 -36.84 -15.31 10.93
C TYR A 518 -36.70 -14.95 12.40
N TYR A 519 -37.24 -13.80 12.80
CA TYR A 519 -37.33 -13.33 14.18
C TYR A 519 -38.80 -13.24 14.59
N SER A 520 -39.23 -14.19 15.43
CA SER A 520 -40.64 -14.38 15.77
C SER A 520 -41.05 -13.60 17.02
N GLY A 521 -42.20 -12.92 16.96
CA GLY A 521 -42.71 -12.14 18.07
C GLY A 521 -43.09 -12.98 19.29
N TRP A 522 -43.67 -14.16 19.12
CA TRP A 522 -43.98 -15.05 20.26
C TRP A 522 -42.74 -15.56 21.01
N ASN A 523 -41.54 -15.42 20.44
CA ASN A 523 -40.26 -15.68 21.11
C ASN A 523 -39.44 -14.40 21.34
N ALA A 524 -40.07 -13.23 21.40
CA ALA A 524 -39.37 -11.98 21.66
C ALA A 524 -38.89 -11.86 23.12
N GLY A 525 -37.69 -11.31 23.30
CA GLY A 525 -37.27 -10.71 24.56
C GLY A 525 -37.79 -9.28 24.69
N HIS A 526 -38.19 -8.90 25.90
CA HIS A 526 -38.64 -7.56 26.27
C HIS A 526 -37.66 -6.86 27.22
N SER A 527 -36.81 -7.62 27.91
CA SER A 527 -35.80 -7.10 28.83
C SER A 527 -34.43 -7.75 28.61
N ALA A 528 -33.36 -7.10 29.05
CA ALA A 528 -32.02 -7.70 29.07
C ALA A 528 -31.92 -8.91 30.02
N THR A 529 -32.98 -9.17 30.79
CA THR A 529 -33.08 -10.30 31.71
C THR A 529 -33.97 -11.44 31.20
N ASP A 530 -34.47 -11.35 29.97
CA ASP A 530 -35.31 -12.41 29.41
C ASP A 530 -34.43 -13.52 28.81
N GLU A 531 -34.92 -14.75 28.83
CA GLU A 531 -34.19 -15.86 28.18
C GLU A 531 -34.15 -15.70 26.66
N ASN A 532 -35.24 -15.17 26.09
CA ASN A 532 -35.37 -14.85 24.68
C ASN A 532 -34.63 -13.55 24.32
N PRO A 533 -33.99 -13.48 23.15
CA PRO A 533 -33.26 -12.29 22.75
C PRO A 533 -34.20 -11.15 22.38
N ARG A 534 -33.80 -9.91 22.68
CA ARG A 534 -34.29 -8.72 21.99
C ARG A 534 -33.59 -8.63 20.63
N PRO A 535 -34.06 -7.79 19.67
CA PRO A 535 -33.38 -7.64 18.39
C PRO A 535 -31.89 -7.30 18.55
N GLN A 536 -31.54 -6.37 19.44
CA GLN A 536 -30.14 -5.97 19.68
C GLN A 536 -29.24 -7.03 20.33
N ASP A 537 -29.81 -8.14 20.80
CA ASP A 537 -29.04 -9.24 21.40
C ASP A 537 -28.61 -10.30 20.34
N LEU A 538 -29.15 -10.21 19.12
CA LEU A 538 -28.79 -11.07 17.99
C LEU A 538 -27.47 -10.65 17.36
N ASP A 539 -26.74 -11.64 16.83
CA ASP A 539 -25.53 -11.40 16.07
C ASP A 539 -25.85 -11.19 14.58
N PHE A 540 -26.05 -9.93 14.21
CA PHE A 540 -26.31 -9.54 12.82
C PHE A 540 -25.13 -9.84 11.87
N GLY A 541 -23.91 -10.06 12.37
CA GLY A 541 -22.82 -10.48 11.52
C GLY A 541 -23.03 -11.85 10.87
N GLY A 542 -23.97 -12.66 11.37
CA GLY A 542 -24.41 -13.92 10.77
C GLY A 542 -25.61 -13.80 9.83
N LEU A 543 -26.12 -12.60 9.58
CA LEU A 543 -27.30 -12.33 8.77
C LEU A 543 -26.99 -11.40 7.60
N THR A 544 -27.95 -11.33 6.69
CA THR A 544 -28.05 -10.34 5.61
C THR A 544 -29.45 -9.75 5.53
N HIS A 545 -30.45 -10.55 5.97
CA HIS A 545 -31.84 -10.16 6.05
C HIS A 545 -32.41 -10.64 7.40
N LEU A 546 -33.18 -9.79 8.07
CA LEU A 546 -34.01 -10.11 9.22
C LEU A 546 -35.47 -10.13 8.76
N MET A 547 -36.12 -11.28 8.83
CA MET A 547 -37.54 -11.46 8.53
C MET A 547 -38.33 -11.43 9.83
N VAL A 548 -39.21 -10.44 10.03
CA VAL A 548 -39.92 -10.25 11.30
C VAL A 548 -41.31 -10.89 11.22
N ALA A 549 -41.55 -11.90 12.07
CA ALA A 549 -42.71 -12.77 12.03
C ALA A 549 -43.75 -12.45 13.13
N SER A 550 -45.05 -12.33 12.80
CA SER A 550 -45.61 -12.18 11.45
C SER A 550 -46.77 -11.19 11.43
N ILE A 551 -47.06 -10.65 10.23
CA ILE A 551 -48.29 -9.91 9.93
C ILE A 551 -49.26 -10.81 9.18
N TRP A 552 -50.56 -10.54 9.30
CA TRP A 552 -51.59 -11.29 8.57
C TRP A 552 -52.79 -10.41 8.20
N ALA A 553 -53.54 -10.83 7.19
CA ALA A 553 -54.78 -10.16 6.80
C ALA A 553 -55.84 -10.34 7.90
N ASN A 554 -56.54 -9.26 8.26
CA ASN A 554 -57.58 -9.25 9.29
C ASN A 554 -58.98 -9.17 8.67
N PHE A 555 -59.96 -9.76 9.34
CA PHE A 555 -61.36 -9.82 8.86
C PHE A 555 -62.34 -9.44 9.97
N GLU A 556 -63.52 -9.00 9.56
CA GLU A 556 -64.64 -8.82 10.49
C GLU A 556 -65.06 -10.20 11.06
N GLU A 557 -65.28 -10.25 12.37
CA GLU A 557 -65.56 -11.50 13.08
C GLU A 557 -66.78 -12.23 12.49
N GLY A 558 -66.59 -13.50 12.14
CA GLY A 558 -67.65 -14.33 11.55
C GLY A 558 -67.97 -14.04 10.08
N THR A 559 -67.18 -13.21 9.39
CA THR A 559 -67.36 -12.91 7.96
C THR A 559 -66.06 -13.07 7.16
N THR A 560 -66.15 -12.96 5.84
CA THR A 560 -65.00 -12.92 4.92
C THR A 560 -64.69 -11.48 4.46
N HIS A 561 -65.10 -10.48 5.25
CA HIS A 561 -64.86 -9.08 4.93
C HIS A 561 -63.49 -8.63 5.43
N TYR A 562 -62.56 -8.34 4.51
CA TYR A 562 -61.23 -7.83 4.84
C TYR A 562 -61.29 -6.44 5.48
N THR A 563 -60.60 -6.25 6.60
CA THR A 563 -60.61 -5.00 7.40
C THR A 563 -59.25 -4.34 7.58
N GLY A 564 -58.18 -4.91 7.03
CA GLY A 564 -56.81 -4.36 7.12
C GLY A 564 -55.76 -5.42 7.48
N ILE A 565 -54.54 -4.96 7.74
CA ILE A 565 -53.42 -5.82 8.18
C ILE A 565 -53.31 -5.81 9.70
N ASN A 566 -53.20 -6.99 10.31
CA ASN A 566 -52.83 -7.12 11.71
C ASN A 566 -51.32 -6.97 11.87
N THR A 567 -50.90 -5.93 12.59
CA THR A 567 -49.49 -5.61 12.88
C THR A 567 -49.13 -5.84 14.35
N SER A 568 -49.83 -6.77 15.01
CA SER A 568 -49.55 -7.11 16.40
C SER A 568 -48.31 -7.98 16.56
N PHE A 569 -47.90 -8.72 15.52
CA PHE A 569 -46.77 -9.67 15.58
C PHE A 569 -46.83 -10.62 16.78
N PHE A 570 -48.02 -10.98 17.26
CA PHE A 570 -48.21 -11.74 18.50
C PHE A 570 -47.64 -11.07 19.78
N GLN A 571 -47.46 -9.76 19.75
CA GLN A 571 -47.01 -8.89 20.86
C GLN A 571 -48.12 -7.96 21.35
N GLY A 572 -49.34 -8.13 20.83
CA GLY A 572 -50.48 -7.28 21.16
C GLY A 572 -50.28 -5.83 20.68
N PRO A 573 -50.79 -4.82 21.42
CA PRO A 573 -50.75 -3.42 20.98
C PRO A 573 -49.35 -2.84 20.73
N GLY A 574 -48.30 -3.42 21.32
CA GLY A 574 -46.91 -2.97 21.18
C GLY A 574 -46.15 -3.60 20.00
N GLY A 575 -46.79 -4.47 19.21
CA GLY A 575 -46.12 -5.23 18.15
C GLY A 575 -45.50 -4.39 17.05
N ALA A 576 -46.19 -3.34 16.60
CA ALA A 576 -45.68 -2.43 15.57
C ALA A 576 -44.37 -1.75 16.01
N ASP A 577 -44.31 -1.27 17.26
CA ASP A 577 -43.11 -0.64 17.80
C ASP A 577 -41.97 -1.65 17.99
N TRP A 578 -42.30 -2.88 18.41
CA TRP A 578 -41.35 -3.98 18.51
C TRP A 578 -40.75 -4.34 17.15
N ALA A 579 -41.57 -4.50 16.11
CA ALA A 579 -41.11 -4.83 14.77
C ALA A 579 -40.25 -3.70 14.17
N ARG A 580 -40.65 -2.45 14.39
CA ARG A 580 -39.88 -1.26 14.01
C ARG A 580 -38.49 -1.24 14.67
N ALA A 581 -38.39 -1.63 15.94
CA ALA A 581 -37.10 -1.76 16.62
C ALA A 581 -36.23 -2.86 15.99
N GLY A 582 -36.82 -3.97 15.59
CA GLY A 582 -36.14 -5.03 14.83
C GLY A 582 -35.58 -4.54 13.49
N ALA A 583 -36.40 -3.84 12.70
CA ALA A 583 -35.98 -3.25 11.44
C ALA A 583 -34.85 -2.22 11.62
N ALA A 584 -34.96 -1.35 12.63
CA ALA A 584 -33.93 -0.37 12.94
C ALA A 584 -32.58 -1.02 13.29
N GLU A 585 -32.58 -2.13 14.03
CA GLU A 585 -31.34 -2.84 14.36
C GLU A 585 -30.75 -3.56 13.15
N ALA A 586 -31.57 -4.16 12.27
CA ALA A 586 -31.10 -4.71 11.00
C ALA A 586 -30.39 -3.63 10.15
N HIS A 587 -31.04 -2.48 9.96
CA HIS A 587 -30.47 -1.37 9.19
C HIS A 587 -29.20 -0.81 9.80
N LYS A 588 -29.11 -0.72 11.13
CA LYS A 588 -27.92 -0.28 11.85
C LYS A 588 -26.71 -1.19 11.57
N ASN A 589 -26.93 -2.46 11.29
CA ASN A 589 -25.88 -3.42 10.93
C ASN A 589 -25.67 -3.57 9.41
N GLY A 590 -26.41 -2.80 8.60
CA GLY A 590 -26.32 -2.85 7.13
C GLY A 590 -27.17 -3.93 6.47
N ASP A 591 -27.99 -4.63 7.25
CA ASP A 591 -28.87 -5.71 6.79
C ASP A 591 -30.23 -5.19 6.33
N LYS A 592 -30.99 -6.06 5.67
CA LYS A 592 -32.36 -5.79 5.18
C LYS A 592 -33.41 -6.27 6.16
N ALA A 593 -34.48 -5.52 6.33
CA ALA A 593 -35.62 -5.91 7.16
C ALA A 593 -36.81 -6.28 6.27
N LEU A 594 -37.37 -7.49 6.43
CA LEU A 594 -38.52 -7.98 5.68
C LEU A 594 -39.71 -8.29 6.59
N LEU A 595 -40.92 -7.92 6.19
CA LEU A 595 -42.15 -8.32 6.87
C LEU A 595 -42.50 -9.74 6.44
N MET A 596 -42.61 -10.68 7.37
CA MET A 596 -43.18 -11.99 7.07
C MET A 596 -44.71 -11.88 7.05
N LEU A 597 -45.29 -12.05 5.86
CA LEU A 597 -46.71 -12.06 5.61
C LEU A 597 -47.23 -13.49 5.64
N GLY A 598 -48.04 -13.83 6.64
CA GLY A 598 -48.66 -15.14 6.78
C GLY A 598 -47.89 -16.07 7.71
N GLY A 599 -47.50 -17.24 7.17
CA GLY A 599 -47.06 -18.43 7.88
C GLY A 599 -48.19 -19.45 8.08
N SER A 600 -47.84 -20.61 8.64
CA SER A 600 -48.79 -21.70 8.91
C SER A 600 -50.04 -21.22 9.66
N GLY A 601 -51.22 -21.53 9.11
CA GLY A 601 -52.52 -21.15 9.67
C GLY A 601 -53.09 -19.82 9.19
N PHE A 602 -52.38 -19.07 8.34
CA PHE A 602 -52.84 -17.76 7.83
C PHE A 602 -53.30 -17.75 6.37
N ARG A 603 -53.17 -18.89 5.66
CA ARG A 603 -53.54 -19.05 4.25
C ARG A 603 -54.92 -18.50 3.91
N ASP A 604 -55.95 -18.89 4.66
CA ASP A 604 -57.34 -18.56 4.34
C ASP A 604 -57.55 -17.04 4.30
N GLY A 605 -56.87 -16.31 5.18
CA GLY A 605 -56.89 -14.86 5.17
C GLY A 605 -56.26 -14.27 3.91
N LEU A 606 -55.12 -14.81 3.48
CA LEU A 606 -54.46 -14.35 2.24
C LEU A 606 -55.35 -14.62 1.01
N VAL A 607 -56.00 -15.78 0.95
CA VAL A 607 -56.96 -16.14 -0.11
C VAL A 607 -58.14 -15.16 -0.16
N ILE A 608 -58.69 -14.77 1.00
CA ILE A 608 -59.77 -13.77 1.09
C ILE A 608 -59.27 -12.39 0.64
N ALA A 609 -58.11 -11.95 1.14
CA ALA A 609 -57.57 -10.62 0.83
C ALA A 609 -57.20 -10.46 -0.66
N MET A 610 -56.88 -11.56 -1.34
CA MET A 610 -56.56 -11.60 -2.77
C MET A 610 -57.78 -11.66 -3.70
N GLN A 611 -59.01 -11.72 -3.17
CA GLN A 611 -60.21 -11.63 -4.00
C GLN A 611 -60.27 -10.28 -4.76
N PRO A 612 -60.88 -10.23 -5.97
CA PRO A 612 -60.85 -9.05 -6.82
C PRO A 612 -61.34 -7.75 -6.14
N GLN A 613 -62.31 -7.84 -5.24
CA GLN A 613 -62.82 -6.67 -4.51
C GLN A 613 -61.88 -6.12 -3.43
N TYR A 614 -60.89 -6.90 -2.97
CA TYR A 614 -59.98 -6.53 -1.86
C TYR A 614 -58.52 -6.38 -2.29
N ARG A 615 -58.06 -7.11 -3.32
CA ARG A 615 -56.65 -7.19 -3.75
C ARG A 615 -55.95 -5.82 -3.83
N LYS A 616 -56.58 -4.84 -4.48
CA LYS A 616 -56.00 -3.49 -4.62
C LYS A 616 -55.79 -2.81 -3.27
N GLN A 617 -56.76 -2.89 -2.37
CA GLN A 617 -56.66 -2.30 -1.03
C GLN A 617 -55.61 -3.06 -0.20
N PHE A 618 -55.62 -4.39 -0.26
CA PHE A 618 -54.65 -5.23 0.43
C PHE A 618 -53.20 -4.91 0.05
N VAL A 619 -52.90 -4.75 -1.25
CA VAL A 619 -51.56 -4.32 -1.73
C VAL A 619 -51.19 -2.95 -1.18
N GLN A 620 -52.12 -1.99 -1.17
CA GLN A 620 -51.89 -0.66 -0.62
C GLN A 620 -51.61 -0.69 0.89
N ASP A 621 -52.36 -1.50 1.64
CA ASP A 621 -52.17 -1.65 3.08
C ASP A 621 -50.82 -2.30 3.41
N LEU A 622 -50.40 -3.32 2.65
CA LEU A 622 -49.09 -3.95 2.81
C LEU A 622 -47.94 -2.95 2.60
N LEU A 623 -48.02 -2.15 1.53
CA LEU A 623 -47.01 -1.12 1.24
C LEU A 623 -47.00 -0.03 2.32
N GLN A 624 -48.19 0.38 2.81
CA GLN A 624 -48.30 1.34 3.89
C GLN A 624 -47.69 0.81 5.19
N VAL A 625 -47.98 -0.44 5.59
CA VAL A 625 -47.39 -1.07 6.78
C VAL A 625 -45.86 -1.18 6.63
N MET A 626 -45.38 -1.57 5.45
CA MET A 626 -43.95 -1.67 5.18
C MET A 626 -43.25 -0.30 5.29
N GLU A 627 -43.83 0.76 4.73
CA GLU A 627 -43.30 2.12 4.85
C GLU A 627 -43.38 2.63 6.29
N ASP A 628 -44.55 2.47 6.93
CA ASP A 628 -44.81 2.91 8.28
C ASP A 628 -43.86 2.26 9.27
N LEU A 629 -43.50 0.99 9.10
CA LEU A 629 -42.60 0.26 9.99
C LEU A 629 -41.13 0.30 9.55
N ASN A 630 -40.82 0.95 8.42
CA ASN A 630 -39.48 1.08 7.82
C ASN A 630 -38.85 -0.27 7.44
N PHE A 631 -39.56 -1.07 6.65
CA PHE A 631 -39.08 -2.34 6.09
C PHE A 631 -38.69 -2.20 4.61
N ASP A 632 -37.76 -3.03 4.14
CA ASP A 632 -37.26 -3.05 2.76
C ASP A 632 -38.10 -3.92 1.82
N GLY A 633 -38.92 -4.81 2.37
CA GLY A 633 -39.65 -5.79 1.58
C GLY A 633 -40.53 -6.72 2.39
N ILE A 634 -41.05 -7.74 1.69
CA ILE A 634 -42.06 -8.68 2.20
C ILE A 634 -41.65 -10.10 1.85
N ASP A 635 -41.66 -10.96 2.86
CA ASP A 635 -41.61 -12.41 2.70
C ASP A 635 -43.03 -12.96 2.59
N LEU A 636 -43.34 -13.56 1.44
CA LEU A 636 -44.67 -14.03 1.04
C LEU A 636 -44.92 -15.45 1.57
N ASP A 637 -44.92 -15.60 2.89
CA ASP A 637 -45.01 -16.91 3.55
C ASP A 637 -46.43 -17.51 3.48
N TRP A 638 -46.71 -18.17 2.36
CA TRP A 638 -48.02 -18.72 2.02
C TRP A 638 -48.08 -20.23 2.28
N GLU A 639 -48.60 -20.63 3.44
CA GLU A 639 -48.58 -22.03 3.89
C GLU A 639 -49.95 -22.64 4.20
N PRO A 640 -50.30 -23.80 3.59
CA PRO A 640 -49.65 -24.42 2.43
C PRO A 640 -49.95 -23.66 1.13
N ILE A 641 -49.12 -23.82 0.10
CA ILE A 641 -49.49 -23.46 -1.27
C ILE A 641 -50.41 -24.56 -1.81
N HIS A 642 -51.69 -24.24 -2.02
CA HIS A 642 -52.72 -25.22 -2.36
C HIS A 642 -53.44 -24.89 -3.68
N VAL A 643 -53.85 -25.95 -4.38
CA VAL A 643 -54.70 -25.89 -5.57
C VAL A 643 -55.88 -26.81 -5.32
N GLY A 644 -57.08 -26.24 -5.25
CA GLY A 644 -58.29 -27.00 -4.98
C GLY A 644 -59.40 -26.16 -4.34
N PHE A 645 -60.42 -26.85 -3.85
CA PHE A 645 -61.61 -26.22 -3.31
C PHE A 645 -61.34 -25.54 -1.96
N GLU A 646 -61.67 -24.25 -1.86
CA GLU A 646 -61.63 -23.45 -0.63
C GLU A 646 -63.01 -23.44 0.03
N PRO A 647 -63.21 -24.16 1.16
CA PRO A 647 -64.52 -24.27 1.80
C PRO A 647 -65.06 -22.94 2.33
N LEU A 648 -64.19 -22.04 2.81
CA LEU A 648 -64.63 -20.77 3.39
C LEU A 648 -65.23 -19.82 2.35
N LEU A 649 -64.76 -19.93 1.10
CA LEU A 649 -65.25 -19.12 -0.01
C LEU A 649 -66.23 -19.87 -0.91
N GLY A 650 -66.28 -21.20 -0.83
CA GLY A 650 -67.10 -22.04 -1.69
C GLY A 650 -66.68 -22.02 -3.16
N ILE A 651 -65.38 -21.80 -3.42
CA ILE A 651 -64.80 -21.69 -4.78
C ILE A 651 -63.56 -22.56 -4.93
N GLU A 652 -63.23 -22.92 -6.16
CA GLU A 652 -61.89 -23.45 -6.48
C GLU A 652 -60.88 -22.30 -6.44
N VAL A 653 -59.76 -22.52 -5.76
CA VAL A 653 -58.65 -21.57 -5.68
C VAL A 653 -57.36 -22.21 -6.16
N ASP A 654 -56.53 -21.38 -6.79
CA ASP A 654 -55.17 -21.70 -7.12
C ASP A 654 -54.26 -20.64 -6.49
N ASP A 655 -53.67 -20.97 -5.35
CA ASP A 655 -52.84 -20.03 -4.60
C ASP A 655 -51.67 -19.50 -5.41
N ARG A 656 -51.18 -20.29 -6.37
CA ARG A 656 -50.08 -19.92 -7.28
C ARG A 656 -50.44 -18.67 -8.09
N VAL A 657 -51.69 -18.59 -8.53
CA VAL A 657 -52.21 -17.41 -9.24
C VAL A 657 -52.21 -16.20 -8.32
N PHE A 658 -52.67 -16.34 -7.08
CA PHE A 658 -52.70 -15.23 -6.12
C PHE A 658 -51.31 -14.77 -5.70
N ILE A 659 -50.37 -15.68 -5.44
CA ILE A 659 -48.98 -15.33 -5.11
C ILE A 659 -48.33 -14.58 -6.27
N THR A 660 -48.49 -15.06 -7.51
CA THR A 660 -47.96 -14.39 -8.72
C THR A 660 -48.55 -13.00 -8.85
N GLN A 661 -49.87 -12.88 -8.74
CA GLN A 661 -50.61 -11.63 -8.80
C GLN A 661 -50.19 -10.62 -7.71
N LEU A 662 -49.95 -11.09 -6.50
CA LEU A 662 -49.48 -10.27 -5.39
C LEU A 662 -48.07 -9.75 -5.66
N ALA A 663 -47.16 -10.62 -6.12
CA ALA A 663 -45.79 -10.25 -6.46
C ALA A 663 -45.75 -9.24 -7.63
N GLU A 664 -46.58 -9.42 -8.65
CA GLU A 664 -46.72 -8.47 -9.77
C GLU A 664 -47.21 -7.09 -9.30
N ASP A 665 -48.27 -7.04 -8.49
CA ASP A 665 -48.83 -5.78 -8.00
C ASP A 665 -47.84 -5.04 -7.09
N LEU A 666 -47.15 -5.77 -6.20
CA LEU A 666 -46.13 -5.20 -5.31
C LEU A 666 -44.95 -4.63 -6.12
N ARG A 667 -44.46 -5.36 -7.13
CA ARG A 667 -43.40 -4.89 -8.04
C ARG A 667 -43.84 -3.69 -8.88
N ALA A 668 -45.08 -3.69 -9.37
CA ALA A 668 -45.63 -2.60 -10.15
C ALA A 668 -45.75 -1.31 -9.31
N ALA A 669 -46.14 -1.44 -8.05
CA ALA A 669 -46.28 -0.31 -7.14
C ALA A 669 -44.95 0.18 -6.55
N LYS A 670 -44.00 -0.74 -6.30
CA LYS A 670 -42.66 -0.44 -5.78
C LYS A 670 -41.60 -1.33 -6.46
N PRO A 671 -40.98 -0.87 -7.56
CA PRO A 671 -40.04 -1.68 -8.35
C PRO A 671 -38.87 -2.28 -7.56
N ASP A 672 -38.34 -1.52 -6.61
CA ASP A 672 -37.16 -1.89 -5.80
C ASP A 672 -37.51 -2.69 -4.52
N ILE A 673 -38.77 -3.12 -4.34
CA ILE A 673 -39.17 -3.92 -3.19
C ILE A 673 -38.43 -5.27 -3.16
N ILE A 674 -38.02 -5.71 -1.97
CA ILE A 674 -37.47 -7.07 -1.82
C ILE A 674 -38.63 -8.05 -1.62
N LEU A 675 -38.73 -9.08 -2.46
CA LEU A 675 -39.75 -10.14 -2.33
C LEU A 675 -39.10 -11.49 -2.15
N THR A 676 -39.53 -12.23 -1.14
CA THR A 676 -39.05 -13.59 -0.89
C THR A 676 -40.24 -14.55 -0.77
N LEU A 677 -40.01 -15.82 -1.09
CA LEU A 677 -41.02 -16.87 -1.00
C LEU A 677 -40.40 -18.13 -0.40
N PRO A 678 -40.83 -18.56 0.80
CA PRO A 678 -40.51 -19.89 1.27
C PRO A 678 -41.33 -20.93 0.50
N VAL A 679 -40.73 -22.10 0.21
CA VAL A 679 -41.39 -23.23 -0.47
C VAL A 679 -41.12 -24.54 0.27
N GLY A 680 -42.01 -25.51 0.13
CA GLY A 680 -41.90 -26.80 0.79
C GLY A 680 -40.73 -27.66 0.29
N TRP A 681 -40.28 -28.59 1.13
CA TRP A 681 -39.37 -29.65 0.69
C TRP A 681 -40.11 -30.75 -0.10
N LEU A 682 -39.37 -31.57 -0.85
CA LEU A 682 -39.96 -32.55 -1.77
C LEU A 682 -39.61 -33.99 -1.37
N ASN A 683 -40.61 -34.86 -1.42
CA ASN A 683 -40.47 -36.29 -1.15
C ASN A 683 -40.04 -37.04 -2.42
N VAL A 684 -38.89 -37.72 -2.39
CA VAL A 684 -38.36 -38.41 -3.59
C VAL A 684 -39.21 -39.57 -4.06
N ASN A 685 -40.09 -40.13 -3.21
CA ASN A 685 -40.98 -41.23 -3.57
C ASN A 685 -42.20 -40.79 -4.38
N ASN A 686 -42.59 -39.51 -4.36
CA ASN A 686 -43.84 -39.11 -5.01
C ASN A 686 -43.94 -37.67 -5.56
N ASP A 687 -42.90 -36.85 -5.63
CA ASP A 687 -43.08 -35.47 -6.12
C ASP A 687 -42.03 -34.99 -7.12
N GLN A 688 -42.48 -34.23 -8.12
CA GLN A 688 -41.64 -33.29 -8.88
C GLN A 688 -41.86 -31.88 -8.32
N ALA A 689 -40.84 -31.02 -8.42
CA ALA A 689 -41.04 -29.61 -8.12
C ALA A 689 -42.11 -29.04 -9.06
N ASP A 690 -43.07 -28.29 -8.54
CA ASP A 690 -44.06 -27.61 -9.36
C ASP A 690 -43.34 -26.61 -10.30
N PRO A 691 -43.47 -26.73 -11.63
CA PRO A 691 -42.86 -25.81 -12.58
C PRO A 691 -43.20 -24.33 -12.33
N TRP A 692 -44.35 -24.04 -11.71
CA TRP A 692 -44.76 -22.69 -11.35
C TRP A 692 -43.71 -21.95 -10.51
N VAL A 693 -42.96 -22.67 -9.66
CA VAL A 693 -41.93 -22.03 -8.83
C VAL A 693 -40.81 -21.42 -9.69
N ALA A 694 -40.49 -22.02 -10.84
CA ALA A 694 -39.57 -21.44 -11.81
C ALA A 694 -40.21 -20.26 -12.58
N GLU A 695 -41.51 -20.34 -12.87
CA GLU A 695 -42.27 -19.28 -13.56
C GLU A 695 -42.39 -18.00 -12.73
N VAL A 696 -42.57 -18.11 -11.41
CA VAL A 696 -42.68 -16.96 -10.50
C VAL A 696 -41.31 -16.39 -10.07
N ALA A 697 -40.22 -17.16 -10.22
CA ALA A 697 -38.86 -16.76 -9.83
C ALA A 697 -38.36 -15.41 -10.40
N PRO A 698 -38.73 -14.95 -11.60
CA PRO A 698 -38.37 -13.62 -12.09
C PRO A 698 -38.88 -12.47 -11.21
N LEU A 699 -40.02 -12.64 -10.54
CA LEU A 699 -40.65 -11.61 -9.70
C LEU A 699 -40.04 -11.52 -8.30
N LEU A 700 -39.35 -12.59 -7.87
CA LEU A 700 -38.82 -12.76 -6.51
C LEU A 700 -37.31 -12.50 -6.47
N ASP A 701 -36.81 -12.03 -5.33
CA ASP A 701 -35.36 -11.92 -5.05
C ASP A 701 -34.80 -13.23 -4.49
N GLN A 702 -35.59 -13.94 -3.68
CA GLN A 702 -35.21 -15.19 -3.04
C GLN A 702 -36.38 -16.18 -3.05
N ILE A 703 -36.09 -17.44 -3.36
CA ILE A 703 -36.94 -18.60 -3.15
C ILE A 703 -36.19 -19.50 -2.19
N ASN A 704 -36.77 -19.82 -1.05
CA ASN A 704 -36.05 -20.52 0.01
C ASN A 704 -36.80 -21.80 0.40
N ILE A 705 -36.14 -22.96 0.35
CA ILE A 705 -36.79 -24.19 0.83
C ILE A 705 -36.84 -24.22 2.35
N MET A 706 -37.99 -24.55 2.91
CA MET A 706 -38.18 -24.81 4.32
C MET A 706 -37.63 -26.19 4.70
N SER A 707 -36.34 -26.43 4.44
CA SER A 707 -35.69 -27.74 4.60
C SER A 707 -35.27 -28.04 6.04
N TYR A 708 -36.26 -27.95 6.92
CA TYR A 708 -36.26 -28.33 8.32
C TYR A 708 -37.59 -29.04 8.62
N ASP A 709 -37.65 -29.82 9.70
CA ASP A 709 -38.78 -30.73 9.98
C ASP A 709 -39.13 -31.68 8.81
N MET A 710 -38.11 -32.10 8.08
CA MET A 710 -38.21 -33.00 6.91
C MET A 710 -38.50 -34.45 7.28
N ALA A 711 -38.46 -34.77 8.57
CA ALA A 711 -38.75 -36.09 9.13
C ALA A 711 -39.39 -35.95 10.51
N GLY A 712 -40.52 -36.63 10.70
CA GLY A 712 -41.32 -36.58 11.92
C GLY A 712 -42.24 -37.80 12.08
N PRO A 713 -43.37 -37.69 12.82
CA PRO A 713 -44.27 -38.80 13.15
C PRO A 713 -44.96 -39.48 11.97
N TRP A 714 -44.88 -38.90 10.78
CA TRP A 714 -45.45 -39.43 9.55
C TRP A 714 -44.51 -40.40 8.80
N GLY A 715 -43.29 -40.66 9.31
CA GLY A 715 -42.33 -41.60 8.73
C GLY A 715 -42.48 -43.06 9.20
N TRP A 716 -41.73 -43.98 8.58
CA TRP A 716 -41.66 -45.39 9.00
C TRP A 716 -40.46 -45.67 9.91
N SER A 717 -39.38 -44.92 9.71
CA SER A 717 -38.14 -44.99 10.48
C SER A 717 -37.77 -43.61 11.00
N THR A 718 -37.07 -43.54 12.13
CA THR A 718 -36.46 -42.30 12.62
C THR A 718 -35.49 -41.74 11.60
N TRP A 719 -35.53 -40.43 11.38
CA TRP A 719 -34.61 -39.75 10.47
C TRP A 719 -34.32 -38.33 10.94
N HIS A 720 -33.38 -37.67 10.27
CA HIS A 720 -32.96 -36.33 10.64
C HIS A 720 -33.94 -35.27 10.15
N SER A 721 -34.17 -34.25 10.97
CA SER A 721 -35.06 -33.12 10.68
C SER A 721 -34.62 -32.31 9.46
N SER A 722 -33.33 -32.34 9.12
CA SER A 722 -32.73 -31.46 8.10
C SER A 722 -31.52 -32.09 7.40
N ALA A 723 -31.56 -33.41 7.17
CA ALA A 723 -30.49 -34.18 6.51
C ALA A 723 -29.99 -33.49 5.23
N LEU A 724 -28.69 -33.26 5.10
CA LEU A 724 -28.13 -32.67 3.88
C LEU A 724 -28.18 -33.65 2.70
N PHE A 725 -27.84 -34.91 2.96
CA PHE A 725 -27.86 -36.03 2.01
C PHE A 725 -28.46 -37.29 2.66
N GLY A 726 -28.45 -38.39 1.92
CA GLY A 726 -28.79 -39.71 2.44
C GLY A 726 -30.27 -40.03 2.36
N GLU A 727 -30.99 -39.38 1.47
CA GLU A 727 -32.37 -39.74 1.16
C GLU A 727 -32.46 -41.18 0.59
N GLY A 728 -33.56 -41.86 0.90
CA GLY A 728 -33.84 -43.21 0.40
C GLY A 728 -35.32 -43.57 0.51
N GLY A 729 -35.68 -44.81 0.16
CA GLY A 729 -37.09 -45.21 0.06
C GLY A 729 -37.92 -44.99 1.34
N ASP A 730 -37.35 -45.22 2.52
CA ASP A 730 -38.01 -45.05 3.83
C ASP A 730 -37.67 -43.74 4.57
N HIS A 731 -36.86 -42.90 3.93
CA HIS A 731 -36.37 -41.62 4.42
C HIS A 731 -36.19 -40.67 3.22
N PRO A 732 -37.29 -40.34 2.51
CA PRO A 732 -37.21 -39.92 1.11
C PRO A 732 -36.94 -38.43 0.94
N THR A 733 -36.25 -37.80 1.88
CA THR A 733 -36.04 -36.35 1.90
C THR A 733 -34.62 -36.03 2.31
N SER A 734 -33.96 -35.16 1.54
CA SER A 734 -32.76 -34.45 1.95
C SER A 734 -32.78 -33.04 1.36
N VAL A 735 -32.00 -32.15 1.96
CA VAL A 735 -31.79 -30.78 1.46
C VAL A 735 -31.28 -30.85 0.03
N SER A 736 -30.34 -31.77 -0.26
CA SER A 736 -29.76 -31.90 -1.60
C SER A 736 -30.75 -32.42 -2.63
N SER A 737 -31.52 -33.47 -2.30
CA SER A 737 -32.50 -34.05 -3.24
C SER A 737 -33.60 -33.05 -3.59
N THR A 738 -34.06 -32.27 -2.61
CA THR A 738 -35.04 -31.21 -2.81
C THR A 738 -34.47 -30.09 -3.68
N SER A 739 -33.25 -29.63 -3.37
CA SER A 739 -32.59 -28.56 -4.13
C SER A 739 -32.44 -28.95 -5.60
N GLN A 740 -31.94 -30.14 -5.88
CA GLN A 740 -31.73 -30.63 -7.25
C GLN A 740 -33.04 -30.68 -8.05
N ARG A 741 -34.17 -31.00 -7.42
CA ARG A 741 -35.49 -31.03 -8.09
C ARG A 741 -35.99 -29.64 -8.48
N TYR A 742 -35.86 -28.65 -7.60
CA TYR A 742 -36.20 -27.27 -7.96
C TYR A 742 -35.30 -26.71 -9.06
N LEU A 743 -33.99 -26.98 -9.00
CA LEU A 743 -33.05 -26.60 -10.06
C LEU A 743 -33.39 -27.29 -11.39
N ALA A 744 -33.72 -28.59 -11.36
CA ALA A 744 -34.13 -29.34 -12.55
C ALA A 744 -35.46 -28.83 -13.14
N ALA A 745 -36.35 -28.27 -12.32
CA ALA A 745 -37.57 -27.60 -12.77
C ALA A 745 -37.31 -26.18 -13.32
N GLY A 746 -36.08 -25.68 -13.28
CA GLY A 746 -35.69 -24.40 -13.88
C GLY A 746 -35.61 -23.23 -12.91
N VAL A 747 -35.71 -23.45 -11.59
CA VAL A 747 -35.52 -22.38 -10.60
C VAL A 747 -34.06 -21.89 -10.67
N PRO A 748 -33.80 -20.58 -10.83
CA PRO A 748 -32.43 -20.07 -10.91
C PRO A 748 -31.66 -20.32 -9.62
N ALA A 749 -30.51 -20.99 -9.70
CA ALA A 749 -29.68 -21.32 -8.54
C ALA A 749 -29.32 -20.07 -7.71
N ASN A 750 -29.00 -18.96 -8.37
CA ASN A 750 -28.65 -17.69 -7.73
C ASN A 750 -29.82 -16.95 -7.06
N LYS A 751 -31.05 -17.46 -7.17
CA LYS A 751 -32.27 -17.03 -6.46
C LYS A 751 -32.83 -18.11 -5.55
N PHE A 752 -32.18 -19.27 -5.46
CA PHE A 752 -32.62 -20.39 -4.63
C PHE A 752 -31.77 -20.54 -3.36
N GLY A 753 -32.39 -20.74 -2.21
CA GLY A 753 -31.72 -20.92 -0.93
C GLY A 753 -32.24 -22.12 -0.13
N VAL A 754 -31.44 -22.61 0.81
CA VAL A 754 -31.76 -23.77 1.68
C VAL A 754 -32.24 -23.35 3.07
N GLY A 755 -32.93 -24.22 3.78
CA GLY A 755 -33.41 -23.97 5.15
C GLY A 755 -32.51 -24.56 6.23
N ILE A 756 -32.37 -23.81 7.33
CA ILE A 756 -31.70 -24.24 8.57
C ILE A 756 -32.67 -24.05 9.74
N GLY A 757 -33.02 -25.16 10.40
CA GLY A 757 -33.84 -25.12 11.61
C GLY A 757 -32.94 -24.93 12.84
N PHE A 758 -33.16 -23.87 13.62
CA PHE A 758 -32.55 -23.69 14.95
C PHE A 758 -33.31 -24.48 16.02
N TYR A 759 -33.83 -25.64 15.64
CA TYR A 759 -34.60 -26.57 16.45
C TYR A 759 -34.41 -27.99 15.92
N GLY A 760 -35.07 -28.95 16.56
CA GLY A 760 -34.93 -30.35 16.24
C GLY A 760 -36.17 -31.17 16.54
N ASN A 761 -36.02 -32.49 16.45
CA ASN A 761 -37.09 -33.47 16.71
C ASN A 761 -36.65 -34.47 17.79
N CYS A 762 -37.57 -34.80 18.70
CA CYS A 762 -37.34 -35.72 19.81
C CYS A 762 -38.13 -37.03 19.63
N TYR A 763 -37.38 -38.13 19.61
CA TYR A 763 -37.92 -39.49 19.51
C TYR A 763 -37.67 -40.25 20.80
N ARG A 764 -38.60 -41.13 21.15
CA ARG A 764 -38.53 -42.00 22.33
C ARG A 764 -38.45 -43.46 21.92
N ARG A 765 -37.70 -44.24 22.70
CA ARG A 765 -37.42 -45.67 22.46
C ARG A 765 -36.77 -45.96 21.10
N SER A 766 -36.19 -44.93 20.49
CA SER A 766 -35.42 -44.98 19.25
C SER A 766 -34.14 -44.20 19.53
N TYR A 767 -33.00 -44.69 19.07
CA TYR A 767 -31.69 -44.25 19.54
C TYR A 767 -30.77 -43.74 18.42
N ALA A 768 -31.15 -43.93 17.18
CA ALA A 768 -30.35 -43.61 15.99
C ALA A 768 -31.28 -43.36 14.80
N PRO A 769 -30.80 -42.78 13.69
CA PRO A 769 -31.52 -42.82 12.42
C PRO A 769 -31.74 -44.27 11.95
N LEU A 770 -32.76 -44.47 11.11
CA LEU A 770 -33.16 -45.75 10.50
C LEU A 770 -33.61 -46.82 11.52
N GLU A 771 -34.14 -46.40 12.67
CA GLU A 771 -34.81 -47.29 13.60
C GLU A 771 -36.33 -47.17 13.48
N PRO A 772 -37.10 -48.24 13.75
CA PRO A 772 -38.56 -48.14 13.77
C PRO A 772 -39.01 -47.07 14.74
N ILE A 773 -39.94 -46.21 14.33
CA ILE A 773 -40.52 -45.19 15.21
C ILE A 773 -41.37 -45.90 16.27
N ARG A 774 -40.91 -45.88 17.53
CA ARG A 774 -41.58 -46.54 18.68
C ARG A 774 -42.31 -45.58 19.60
N GLY A 775 -42.17 -44.28 19.37
CA GLY A 775 -42.80 -43.22 20.14
C GLY A 775 -42.16 -41.88 19.82
N ILE A 776 -42.96 -40.84 19.75
CA ILE A 776 -42.52 -39.45 19.56
C ILE A 776 -43.09 -38.64 20.72
N MET A 777 -42.23 -37.83 21.34
CA MET A 777 -42.58 -37.10 22.55
C MET A 777 -42.71 -35.60 22.29
N GLY A 778 -41.89 -35.02 21.41
CA GLY A 778 -41.97 -33.61 21.04
C GLY A 778 -41.37 -33.34 19.66
N THR A 779 -42.08 -32.57 18.86
CA THR A 779 -41.65 -32.06 17.56
C THR A 779 -41.90 -30.57 17.53
N GLY A 780 -41.02 -29.83 16.85
CA GLY A 780 -41.23 -28.40 16.64
C GLY A 780 -40.36 -27.50 17.52
N ASP A 781 -40.44 -26.24 17.16
CA ASP A 781 -39.40 -25.25 17.34
C ASP A 781 -39.28 -24.72 18.78
N ASN A 782 -40.40 -24.55 19.48
CA ASN A 782 -40.42 -24.11 20.88
C ASN A 782 -40.07 -25.24 21.86
N GLU A 783 -40.54 -26.46 21.60
CA GLU A 783 -40.28 -27.62 22.46
C GLU A 783 -38.82 -28.05 22.36
N MET A 784 -38.31 -28.10 21.14
CA MET A 784 -36.99 -28.64 20.79
C MET A 784 -36.07 -27.58 20.16
N SER A 785 -36.15 -26.33 20.60
CA SER A 785 -35.19 -25.28 20.22
C SER A 785 -33.74 -25.70 20.49
N TYR A 786 -32.79 -25.25 19.66
CA TYR A 786 -31.37 -25.54 19.84
C TYR A 786 -30.89 -25.17 21.25
N ARG A 787 -31.31 -24.01 21.76
CA ARG A 787 -31.05 -23.59 23.15
C ARG A 787 -31.46 -24.67 24.15
N ARG A 788 -32.68 -25.22 24.05
CA ARG A 788 -33.18 -26.27 24.94
C ARG A 788 -32.47 -27.60 24.74
N ILE A 789 -32.19 -27.98 23.49
CA ILE A 789 -31.42 -29.19 23.17
C ILE A 789 -30.07 -29.16 23.88
N LYS A 790 -29.36 -28.03 23.77
CA LYS A 790 -28.07 -27.85 24.41
C LYS A 790 -28.16 -27.78 25.94
N SER A 791 -29.11 -27.05 26.50
CA SER A 791 -29.18 -26.87 27.95
C SER A 791 -29.78 -28.07 28.72
N LEU A 792 -30.70 -28.83 28.11
CA LEU A 792 -31.49 -29.86 28.81
C LEU A 792 -31.17 -31.30 28.39
N TYR A 793 -30.70 -31.52 27.17
CA TYR A 793 -30.53 -32.86 26.60
C TYR A 793 -29.08 -33.23 26.30
N SER A 794 -28.16 -32.26 26.36
CA SER A 794 -26.72 -32.46 26.15
C SER A 794 -25.89 -32.40 27.43
N VAL A 795 -26.54 -32.55 28.59
CA VAL A 795 -25.95 -32.46 29.94
C VAL A 795 -24.89 -33.52 30.27
N HIS A 796 -24.64 -34.48 29.38
CA HIS A 796 -23.67 -35.56 29.58
C HIS A 796 -22.41 -35.47 28.70
N ASP A 797 -22.09 -34.30 28.14
CA ASP A 797 -20.87 -34.08 27.34
C ASP A 797 -20.85 -34.91 26.02
N VAL A 798 -19.78 -34.79 25.23
CA VAL A 798 -19.59 -35.36 23.86
C VAL A 798 -20.00 -36.83 23.66
N ASN A 799 -20.11 -37.61 24.74
CA ASN A 799 -20.40 -39.04 24.67
C ASN A 799 -21.80 -39.38 24.14
N VAL A 800 -22.76 -38.45 24.18
CA VAL A 800 -24.10 -38.64 23.60
C VAL A 800 -24.29 -37.95 22.24
N ARG A 801 -23.37 -37.06 21.84
CA ARG A 801 -23.40 -36.41 20.52
C ARG A 801 -22.78 -37.36 19.49
N MET A 802 -23.56 -37.65 18.46
CA MET A 802 -23.16 -38.45 17.32
C MET A 802 -23.14 -37.58 16.06
N TRP A 803 -22.34 -37.98 15.08
CA TRP A 803 -22.31 -37.37 13.75
C TRP A 803 -22.76 -38.40 12.73
N ASP A 804 -23.73 -38.05 11.90
CA ASP A 804 -24.07 -38.84 10.73
C ASP A 804 -23.24 -38.37 9.53
N ASP A 805 -22.26 -39.18 9.13
CA ASP A 805 -21.37 -38.79 8.03
C ASP A 805 -22.02 -38.88 6.65
N ILE A 806 -23.15 -39.54 6.51
CA ILE A 806 -23.92 -39.53 5.25
C ILE A 806 -24.79 -38.28 5.23
N ALA A 807 -25.62 -38.09 6.26
CA ALA A 807 -26.57 -36.98 6.32
C ALA A 807 -25.92 -35.62 6.61
N LYS A 808 -24.65 -35.62 7.05
CA LYS A 808 -23.85 -34.43 7.43
C LYS A 808 -24.54 -33.55 8.47
N VAL A 809 -25.17 -34.18 9.44
CA VAL A 809 -25.86 -33.53 10.57
C VAL A 809 -25.55 -34.25 11.88
N PRO A 810 -25.54 -33.53 13.02
CA PRO A 810 -25.40 -34.16 14.32
C PRO A 810 -26.72 -34.77 14.79
N TYR A 811 -26.63 -35.64 15.79
CA TYR A 811 -27.78 -36.06 16.60
C TYR A 811 -27.34 -36.42 18.01
N LEU A 812 -28.28 -36.40 18.96
CA LEU A 812 -28.05 -36.94 20.31
C LEU A 812 -28.65 -38.35 20.41
N SER A 813 -27.93 -39.25 21.07
CA SER A 813 -28.37 -40.62 21.34
C SER A 813 -28.23 -40.95 22.82
N SER A 814 -29.28 -41.47 23.45
CA SER A 814 -29.20 -42.01 24.81
C SER A 814 -28.56 -43.40 24.86
N ARG A 815 -28.28 -44.05 23.72
CA ARG A 815 -27.69 -45.41 23.68
C ARG A 815 -26.42 -45.54 24.54
N PRO A 816 -25.48 -44.58 24.54
CA PRO A 816 -24.28 -44.63 25.38
C PRO A 816 -24.57 -44.58 26.90
N LEU A 817 -25.74 -44.08 27.31
CA LEU A 817 -26.15 -43.96 28.71
C LEU A 817 -26.69 -45.28 29.29
N GLY A 818 -26.99 -46.26 28.44
CA GLY A 818 -27.56 -47.55 28.83
C GLY A 818 -29.08 -47.61 28.76
N THR A 819 -29.63 -48.81 28.88
CA THR A 819 -31.07 -49.07 28.71
C THR A 819 -31.90 -48.39 29.79
N GLY A 820 -32.92 -47.62 29.38
CA GLY A 820 -33.88 -46.99 30.29
C GLY A 820 -33.44 -45.63 30.85
N VAL A 821 -32.30 -45.10 30.39
CA VAL A 821 -31.82 -43.75 30.72
C VAL A 821 -32.09 -42.84 29.53
N HIS A 822 -32.87 -41.77 29.73
CA HIS A 822 -33.20 -40.76 28.71
C HIS A 822 -32.15 -39.64 28.68
N LEU A 823 -32.07 -38.90 27.58
CA LEU A 823 -31.11 -37.80 27.38
C LEU A 823 -31.24 -36.67 28.43
N ASN A 824 -32.44 -36.48 28.99
CA ASN A 824 -32.75 -35.49 30.01
C ASN A 824 -32.67 -36.04 31.46
N ALA A 825 -32.05 -37.21 31.67
CA ALA A 825 -31.96 -37.82 32.99
C ALA A 825 -31.41 -36.84 34.04
N GLY A 826 -32.09 -36.76 35.19
CA GLY A 826 -31.75 -35.83 36.28
C GLY A 826 -32.39 -34.44 36.17
N HIS A 827 -33.14 -34.14 35.11
CA HIS A 827 -33.93 -32.91 34.99
C HIS A 827 -35.42 -33.21 35.19
N THR A 828 -36.08 -32.43 36.04
CA THR A 828 -37.52 -32.54 36.30
C THR A 828 -38.19 -31.19 36.13
N GLY A 829 -39.21 -31.08 35.27
CA GLY A 829 -39.90 -29.82 35.00
C GLY A 829 -40.95 -29.93 33.89
N GLN A 830 -41.77 -28.89 33.75
CA GLN A 830 -42.77 -28.81 32.69
C GLN A 830 -42.12 -28.65 31.31
N GLY A 831 -42.60 -29.38 30.31
CA GLY A 831 -42.11 -29.30 28.92
C GLY A 831 -40.83 -30.10 28.62
N MET A 832 -40.32 -30.87 29.58
CA MET A 832 -39.23 -31.81 29.34
C MET A 832 -39.77 -33.12 28.78
N GLN A 833 -39.21 -33.55 27.65
CA GLN A 833 -39.60 -34.76 26.94
C GLN A 833 -38.62 -35.89 27.25
N ASP A 834 -39.10 -37.12 27.39
CA ASP A 834 -38.23 -38.29 27.56
C ASP A 834 -37.62 -38.70 26.22
N CYS A 835 -36.59 -37.97 25.78
CA CYS A 835 -35.93 -38.18 24.49
C CYS A 835 -34.82 -39.23 24.58
N ASP A 836 -34.78 -40.13 23.59
CA ASP A 836 -33.71 -41.12 23.39
C ASP A 836 -32.90 -40.83 22.12
N PHE A 837 -33.51 -40.18 21.12
CA PHE A 837 -32.85 -39.69 19.92
C PHE A 837 -33.33 -38.26 19.64
N VAL A 838 -32.40 -37.33 19.47
CA VAL A 838 -32.69 -35.94 19.11
C VAL A 838 -31.95 -35.59 17.83
N SER A 839 -32.68 -35.31 16.75
CA SER A 839 -32.11 -34.75 15.52
C SER A 839 -32.12 -33.22 15.59
N TYR A 840 -31.05 -32.55 15.20
CA TYR A 840 -30.90 -31.09 15.29
C TYR A 840 -29.75 -30.57 14.41
N GLU A 841 -29.58 -29.25 14.36
CA GLU A 841 -28.44 -28.56 13.74
C GLU A 841 -27.42 -28.11 14.78
N ASP A 842 -26.13 -28.08 14.41
CA ASP A 842 -25.10 -27.43 15.21
C ASP A 842 -24.10 -26.66 14.32
N PRO A 843 -23.09 -25.96 14.90
CA PRO A 843 -22.14 -25.21 14.09
C PRO A 843 -21.46 -26.05 12.98
N GLN A 844 -21.19 -27.33 13.21
CA GLN A 844 -20.52 -28.19 12.23
C GLN A 844 -21.41 -28.45 11.01
N SER A 845 -22.70 -28.75 11.22
CA SER A 845 -23.64 -28.97 10.11
C SER A 845 -23.95 -27.69 9.36
N ILE A 846 -24.06 -26.54 10.04
CA ILE A 846 -24.25 -25.23 9.41
C ILE A 846 -23.07 -24.86 8.51
N LEU A 847 -21.83 -25.03 8.98
CA LEU A 847 -20.63 -24.81 8.16
C LEU A 847 -20.65 -25.72 6.92
N THR A 848 -21.05 -26.98 7.10
CA THR A 848 -21.15 -27.95 5.99
C THR A 848 -22.22 -27.55 4.98
N LYS A 849 -23.38 -27.05 5.42
CA LYS A 849 -24.44 -26.53 4.55
C LYS A 849 -24.04 -25.24 3.83
N GLY A 850 -23.30 -24.36 4.49
CA GLY A 850 -22.73 -23.16 3.88
C GLY A 850 -21.77 -23.51 2.74
N GLN A 851 -20.92 -24.52 2.94
CA GLN A 851 -20.05 -25.03 1.88
C GLN A 851 -20.86 -25.65 0.75
N TYR A 852 -21.88 -26.45 1.05
CA TYR A 852 -22.78 -27.02 0.03
C TYR A 852 -23.46 -25.94 -0.82
N VAL A 853 -23.99 -24.88 -0.20
CA VAL A 853 -24.60 -23.75 -0.91
C VAL A 853 -23.62 -23.08 -1.87
N LYS A 854 -22.38 -22.85 -1.42
CA LYS A 854 -21.31 -22.29 -2.25
C LYS A 854 -20.94 -23.22 -3.40
N ASP A 855 -20.76 -24.51 -3.14
CA ASP A 855 -20.37 -25.52 -4.14
C ASP A 855 -21.43 -25.71 -5.22
N GLN A 856 -22.70 -25.65 -4.85
CA GLN A 856 -23.84 -25.76 -5.76
C GLN A 856 -24.20 -24.43 -6.45
N GLY A 857 -23.53 -23.33 -6.11
CA GLY A 857 -23.84 -22.00 -6.64
C GLY A 857 -25.24 -21.50 -6.26
N LEU A 858 -25.78 -21.97 -5.13
CA LEU A 858 -27.07 -21.53 -4.62
C LEU A 858 -26.94 -20.12 -4.06
N GLY A 859 -28.05 -19.40 -4.03
CA GLY A 859 -28.06 -18.00 -3.66
C GLY A 859 -27.99 -17.74 -2.16
N GLY A 860 -28.39 -18.67 -1.28
CA GLY A 860 -28.33 -18.44 0.17
C GLY A 860 -29.04 -19.46 1.05
N ALA A 861 -29.46 -19.00 2.23
CA ALA A 861 -30.23 -19.78 3.18
C ALA A 861 -31.24 -18.94 3.98
N ILE A 862 -32.32 -19.60 4.44
CA ILE A 862 -33.22 -19.11 5.49
C ILE A 862 -33.00 -19.85 6.82
N ILE A 863 -33.30 -19.18 7.93
CA ILE A 863 -33.19 -19.73 9.29
C ILE A 863 -34.53 -19.61 10.03
N TRP A 864 -35.06 -20.73 10.52
CA TRP A 864 -36.23 -20.77 11.42
C TRP A 864 -35.85 -21.28 12.82
N THR A 865 -35.98 -20.52 13.91
CA THR A 865 -35.95 -19.04 13.99
C THR A 865 -34.71 -18.60 14.78
N VAL A 866 -34.20 -17.40 14.50
CA VAL A 866 -32.95 -16.93 15.14
C VAL A 866 -33.07 -16.81 16.66
N ASN A 867 -34.28 -16.60 17.18
CA ASN A 867 -34.57 -16.57 18.62
C ASN A 867 -34.11 -17.84 19.35
N GLN A 868 -34.20 -19.00 18.69
CA GLN A 868 -34.02 -20.32 19.28
C GLN A 868 -32.56 -20.77 19.37
N GLY A 869 -31.67 -20.07 18.67
CA GLY A 869 -30.22 -20.28 18.72
C GLY A 869 -29.49 -19.43 19.76
N TYR A 870 -30.17 -18.45 20.38
CA TYR A 870 -29.58 -17.51 21.33
C TYR A 870 -29.43 -18.12 22.73
N PHE A 871 -28.30 -17.86 23.40
CA PHE A 871 -28.05 -18.19 24.79
C PHE A 871 -27.83 -16.92 25.59
N ARG A 872 -28.68 -16.65 26.59
CA ARG A 872 -28.45 -15.53 27.51
C ARG A 872 -27.18 -15.70 28.35
N ASN A 873 -26.94 -16.93 28.83
CA ASN A 873 -25.78 -17.27 29.66
C ASN A 873 -24.99 -18.39 28.96
N PRO A 874 -24.17 -18.06 27.95
CA PRO A 874 -23.40 -19.07 27.22
C PRO A 874 -22.25 -19.62 28.07
N VAL A 875 -21.91 -20.88 27.88
CA VAL A 875 -20.80 -21.54 28.59
C VAL A 875 -19.45 -21.04 28.06
N ASP A 876 -19.35 -20.81 26.75
CA ASP A 876 -18.10 -20.46 26.05
C ASP A 876 -18.02 -18.97 25.65
N GLY A 877 -18.93 -18.15 26.17
CA GLY A 877 -19.02 -16.71 25.85
C GLY A 877 -19.74 -16.37 24.53
N ASP A 878 -19.99 -17.34 23.65
CA ASP A 878 -20.76 -17.11 22.42
C ASP A 878 -22.27 -17.22 22.68
N HIS A 879 -22.95 -16.07 22.62
CA HIS A 879 -24.40 -15.99 22.78
C HIS A 879 -25.18 -16.50 21.56
N ASN A 880 -24.58 -16.60 20.37
CA ASN A 880 -25.27 -16.94 19.13
C ASN A 880 -24.44 -17.95 18.29
N PRO A 881 -24.09 -19.14 18.82
CA PRO A 881 -23.16 -20.06 18.17
C PRO A 881 -23.60 -20.50 16.77
N LEU A 882 -24.91 -20.62 16.53
CA LEU A 882 -25.42 -20.97 15.20
C LEU A 882 -25.33 -19.81 14.20
N LEU A 883 -25.52 -18.55 14.62
CA LEU A 883 -25.30 -17.37 13.76
C LEU A 883 -23.81 -17.10 13.53
N THR A 884 -22.95 -17.41 14.50
CA THR A 884 -21.50 -17.43 14.28
C THR A 884 -21.16 -18.42 13.17
N ALA A 885 -21.73 -19.63 13.20
CA ALA A 885 -21.53 -20.61 12.15
C ALA A 885 -22.11 -20.18 10.79
N THR A 886 -23.23 -19.44 10.74
CA THR A 886 -23.74 -18.91 9.46
C THR A 886 -22.83 -17.85 8.88
N ARG A 887 -22.31 -16.93 9.72
CA ARG A 887 -21.30 -15.95 9.31
C ARG A 887 -20.08 -16.62 8.67
N GLU A 888 -19.52 -17.62 9.35
CA GLU A 888 -18.34 -18.34 8.87
C GLU A 888 -18.64 -19.21 7.64
N GLY A 889 -19.77 -19.94 7.65
CA GLY A 889 -20.11 -20.92 6.63
C GLY A 889 -20.61 -20.30 5.33
N PHE A 890 -21.36 -19.19 5.41
CA PHE A 890 -22.01 -18.57 4.26
C PHE A 890 -21.32 -17.27 3.86
N LEU A 891 -21.00 -16.38 4.81
CA LEU A 891 -20.65 -14.99 4.52
C LEU A 891 -19.15 -14.73 4.38
N GLN A 892 -18.28 -15.64 4.83
CA GLN A 892 -16.81 -15.58 4.73
C GLN A 892 -16.24 -16.56 3.71
#